data_AF-A0A9P3UTR5-F1
#
_entry.id   AF-A0A9P3UTR5-F1
#
_cell.length_a   1.000
_cell.length_b   1.000
_cell.length_c   1.000
_cell.angle_alpha   90.00
_cell.angle_beta   90.00
_cell.angle_gamma   90.00
#
_symmetry.space_group_name_H-M   'P 1'
#
loop_
_entity.id
_entity.type
_entity.pdbx_description
1 polymer ?
#
loop_
_entity_poly.entity_id
_entity_poly.type
_entity_poly.pdbx_seq_one_letter_code
_entity_poly.pdbx_strand_id
1 'polypeptide(L)'
;MQDGRAPRIKNRAPAAIQITAEQLLREAQERQEARFRAPAQRVEDFEELHEYRGRKRKEYEERIRRTRGSIKEWLQYANWEASQNEFARSRSIFERALDVDPRSVQLWLNYTEMELKSRNVQHARNLFDRAVTLLPRVDQLWYKYVYLEELLQNVPGARQVFERWMQWEPDDKAWQAYVKLEERYQELDRASTIYERWVAVRPEPRVWVKWGKFEEERGRLDKAREVFQTALEFYGDEEEQIEKAQAVFNAFAKMETRLKEYERARVIYKFALSRIPRSKAAALYASYTKFEKQHGTRNTLEHTVLGKRRIQYEDELAQDRLNYDVWFDYARLEEDAWRDLKAEGATPEEQEAATKRVREVYERAVAQVPPGGEKRHWRRYIFLWLDYALFEEIETKDYSRAREIYQTAMRLVPHKQFTFAKLWLMFAKFELRRLDLPAARKILGTAIGMCPKEALFKGYIELEIELREFDRARTLYEKYLEFDPANSPAWIKFAELESQLQDFARTRAIFELGVSQSPLSMPELLWKAYIDFEIEEGEREIARGLYERLVALSGHVKVWISYALFEAEPIPLPRAVREEEEEKEEEEGDEEKEVRTQPGDATLARAVFERGYKDLKSKGLKSERVALLEVWKTFEETHGTDADVAKVQGMMPIVTKRRHVDEETGETVEDWDLVFADDEREANPTSFKFLQMAHAWKTAQAGKNAGGGGGAGGASSVLSGFMPATITAKEADRSSEVASSHGGDESD
;
A
#
# COMPACT_ATOMS: atom_id res chain seq x y z
N MET A 1 37.50 -51.08 -70.89
CA MET A 1 38.57 -50.36 -71.62
C MET A 1 39.11 -49.30 -70.68
N GLN A 2 40.42 -49.32 -70.47
CA GLN A 2 41.16 -48.41 -69.60
C GLN A 2 41.10 -47.00 -70.20
N ASP A 3 40.42 -46.07 -69.53
CA ASP A 3 40.67 -44.65 -69.74
C ASP A 3 41.77 -44.21 -68.77
N GLY A 4 42.99 -44.21 -69.30
CA GLY A 4 44.18 -43.60 -68.72
C GLY A 4 44.04 -42.09 -68.61
N ARG A 5 43.16 -41.62 -67.73
CA ARG A 5 43.22 -40.25 -67.22
C ARG A 5 44.23 -40.21 -66.09
N ALA A 6 45.29 -39.44 -66.29
CA ALA A 6 46.22 -39.07 -65.23
C ALA A 6 45.43 -38.73 -63.95
N PRO A 7 45.87 -39.17 -62.74
CA PRO A 7 45.13 -38.87 -61.53
C PRO A 7 44.96 -37.36 -61.42
N ARG A 8 43.72 -36.87 -61.60
CA ARG A 8 43.39 -35.45 -61.43
C ARG A 8 43.82 -35.11 -60.01
N ILE A 9 44.85 -34.28 -59.88
CA ILE A 9 45.29 -33.76 -58.59
C ILE A 9 44.09 -33.02 -58.01
N LYS A 10 43.38 -33.67 -57.09
CA LYS A 10 42.21 -33.06 -56.44
C LYS A 10 42.77 -31.97 -55.55
N ASN A 11 42.47 -30.72 -55.87
CA ASN A 11 42.76 -29.63 -54.96
C ASN A 11 41.94 -29.86 -53.68
N ARG A 12 42.61 -30.16 -52.57
CA ARG A 12 42.00 -30.34 -51.25
C ARG A 12 41.88 -29.02 -50.49
N ALA A 13 42.13 -27.88 -51.15
CA ALA A 13 41.81 -26.59 -50.57
C ALA A 13 40.32 -26.53 -50.20
N PRO A 14 39.98 -25.90 -49.07
CA PRO A 14 38.59 -25.72 -48.68
C PRO A 14 37.83 -24.99 -49.81
N ALA A 15 36.69 -25.55 -50.21
CA ALA A 15 35.82 -24.90 -51.19
C ALA A 15 35.31 -23.56 -50.63
N ALA A 16 35.34 -22.51 -51.46
CA ALA A 16 34.90 -21.17 -51.07
C ALA A 16 33.41 -21.11 -50.69
N ILE A 17 32.60 -22.04 -51.23
CA ILE A 17 31.19 -22.20 -50.91
C ILE A 17 30.98 -23.60 -50.37
N GLN A 18 30.50 -23.70 -49.14
CA GLN A 18 30.08 -24.96 -48.54
C GLN A 18 28.63 -25.23 -48.93
N ILE A 19 28.36 -26.39 -49.54
CA ILE A 19 27.00 -26.77 -49.92
C ILE A 19 26.17 -26.93 -48.64
N THR A 20 25.11 -26.14 -48.50
CA THR A 20 24.20 -26.20 -47.35
C THR A 20 22.99 -27.09 -47.64
N ALA A 21 22.30 -27.55 -46.59
CA ALA A 21 21.07 -28.33 -46.74
C ALA A 21 19.95 -27.53 -47.46
N GLU A 22 19.91 -26.20 -47.27
CA GLU A 22 18.98 -25.32 -47.99
C GLU A 22 19.21 -25.39 -49.50
N GLN A 23 20.47 -25.36 -49.93
CA GLN A 23 20.81 -25.40 -51.35
C GLN A 23 20.38 -26.72 -52.00
N LEU A 24 20.51 -27.84 -51.28
CA LEU A 24 20.02 -29.14 -51.74
C LEU A 24 18.48 -29.21 -51.85
N LEU A 25 17.75 -28.64 -50.89
CA LEU A 25 16.29 -28.62 -50.91
C LEU A 25 15.73 -27.70 -52.01
N ARG A 26 16.35 -26.52 -52.21
CA ARG A 26 16.00 -25.61 -53.30
C ARG A 26 16.25 -26.27 -54.65
N GLU A 27 17.42 -26.87 -54.85
CA GLU A 27 17.72 -27.61 -56.08
C GLU A 27 16.78 -28.81 -56.28
N ALA A 28 16.36 -29.51 -55.21
CA ALA A 28 15.41 -30.61 -55.31
C ALA A 28 14.00 -30.13 -55.71
N GLN A 29 13.56 -28.98 -55.19
CA GLN A 29 12.27 -28.39 -55.55
C GLN A 29 12.28 -27.83 -56.98
N GLU A 30 13.38 -27.21 -57.41
CA GLU A 30 13.54 -26.72 -58.79
C GLU A 30 13.65 -27.85 -59.81
N ARG A 31 14.23 -29.00 -59.42
CA ARG A 31 14.26 -30.22 -60.23
C ARG A 31 12.98 -31.05 -60.12
N GLN A 32 12.03 -30.68 -59.26
CA GLN A 32 10.76 -31.38 -59.21
C GLN A 32 10.01 -31.10 -60.51
N GLU A 33 9.84 -32.14 -61.33
CA GLU A 33 9.11 -32.05 -62.58
C GLU A 33 7.72 -31.45 -62.32
N ALA A 34 7.36 -30.43 -63.10
CA ALA A 34 6.04 -29.83 -63.00
C ALA A 34 4.98 -30.92 -63.17
N ARG A 35 4.00 -30.96 -62.26
CA ARG A 35 2.88 -31.92 -62.34
C ARG A 35 2.29 -31.86 -63.75
N PHE A 36 2.26 -32.99 -64.44
CA PHE A 36 1.74 -33.11 -65.80
C PHE A 36 0.35 -32.47 -65.90
N ARG A 37 0.19 -31.48 -66.78
CA ARG A 37 -1.10 -30.88 -67.13
C ARG A 37 -1.51 -31.39 -68.50
N ALA A 38 -2.64 -32.08 -68.58
CA ALA A 38 -3.18 -32.52 -69.87
C ALA A 38 -3.43 -31.31 -70.80
N PRO A 39 -3.21 -31.45 -72.12
CA PRO A 39 -3.47 -30.39 -73.08
C PRO A 39 -4.96 -30.02 -73.10
N ALA A 40 -5.28 -28.74 -73.29
CA ALA A 40 -6.65 -28.27 -73.39
C ALA A 40 -7.26 -28.77 -74.72
N GLN A 41 -8.18 -29.73 -74.63
CA GLN A 41 -8.96 -30.22 -75.78
C GLN A 41 -10.27 -29.43 -75.87
N ARG A 42 -10.58 -28.89 -77.05
CA ARG A 42 -11.88 -28.30 -77.36
C ARG A 42 -12.82 -29.43 -77.78
N VAL A 43 -14.04 -29.45 -77.22
CA VAL A 43 -15.08 -30.41 -77.59
C VAL A 43 -15.90 -29.78 -78.72
N GLU A 44 -15.95 -30.42 -79.89
CA GLU A 44 -16.62 -29.87 -81.08
C GLU A 44 -18.00 -30.50 -81.30
N ASP A 45 -18.14 -31.81 -81.10
CA ASP A 45 -19.36 -32.56 -81.42
C ASP A 45 -20.06 -33.19 -80.19
N PHE A 46 -21.33 -33.54 -80.35
CA PHE A 46 -22.11 -34.24 -79.33
C PHE A 46 -21.54 -35.62 -78.96
N GLU A 47 -20.92 -36.31 -79.91
CA GLU A 47 -20.29 -37.62 -79.67
C GLU A 47 -19.04 -37.47 -78.79
N GLU A 48 -18.18 -36.49 -79.06
CA GLU A 48 -17.02 -36.16 -78.24
C GLU A 48 -17.44 -35.70 -76.84
N LEU A 49 -18.54 -34.93 -76.73
CA LEU A 49 -19.11 -34.54 -75.45
C LEU A 49 -19.62 -35.77 -74.67
N HIS A 50 -20.24 -36.74 -75.34
CA HIS A 50 -20.67 -37.99 -74.73
C HIS A 50 -19.49 -38.84 -74.26
N GLU A 51 -18.41 -38.91 -75.03
CA GLU A 51 -17.20 -39.63 -74.63
C GLU A 51 -16.51 -38.95 -73.43
N TYR A 52 -16.38 -37.62 -73.47
CA TYR A 52 -15.89 -36.83 -72.35
C TYR A 52 -16.73 -37.06 -71.09
N ARG A 53 -18.06 -37.01 -71.21
CA ARG A 53 -18.98 -37.31 -70.11
C ARG A 53 -18.80 -38.73 -69.60
N GLY A 54 -18.70 -39.71 -70.49
CA GLY A 54 -18.48 -41.12 -70.13
C GLY A 54 -17.19 -41.34 -69.35
N ARG A 55 -16.09 -40.74 -69.81
CA ARG A 55 -14.77 -40.80 -69.16
C ARG A 55 -14.82 -40.18 -67.76
N LYS A 56 -15.39 -38.98 -67.64
CA LYS A 56 -15.53 -38.27 -66.37
C LYS A 56 -16.45 -38.99 -65.38
N ARG A 57 -17.58 -39.54 -65.85
CA ARG A 57 -18.48 -40.36 -65.03
C ARG A 57 -17.77 -41.59 -64.50
N LYS A 58 -17.04 -42.31 -65.34
CA LYS A 58 -16.26 -43.48 -64.93
C LYS A 58 -15.22 -43.10 -63.87
N GLU A 59 -14.52 -41.98 -64.05
CA GLU A 59 -13.57 -41.44 -63.08
C GLU A 59 -14.23 -41.16 -61.72
N TYR A 60 -15.37 -40.46 -61.70
CA TYR A 60 -16.10 -40.16 -60.46
C TYR A 60 -16.71 -41.41 -59.81
N GLU A 61 -17.32 -42.31 -60.58
CA GLU A 61 -17.90 -43.56 -60.06
C GLU A 61 -16.82 -44.50 -59.51
N GLU A 62 -15.63 -44.57 -60.13
CA GLU A 62 -14.50 -45.31 -59.55
C GLU A 62 -14.00 -44.67 -58.25
N ARG A 63 -13.92 -43.33 -58.18
CA ARG A 63 -13.57 -42.63 -56.93
C ARG A 63 -14.58 -42.87 -55.83
N ILE A 64 -15.87 -42.78 -56.13
CA ILE A 64 -16.95 -43.04 -55.19
C ILE A 64 -16.93 -44.52 -54.75
N ARG A 65 -16.64 -45.45 -55.66
CA ARG A 65 -16.52 -46.87 -55.33
C ARG A 65 -15.35 -47.14 -54.39
N ARG A 66 -14.21 -46.46 -54.58
CA ARG A 66 -13.03 -46.57 -53.70
C ARG A 66 -13.26 -45.88 -52.36
N THR A 67 -13.93 -44.73 -52.36
CA THR A 67 -14.08 -43.85 -51.19
C THR A 67 -15.55 -43.51 -50.95
N ARG A 68 -16.36 -44.54 -50.66
CA ARG A 68 -17.83 -44.41 -50.56
C ARG A 68 -18.28 -43.39 -49.51
N GLY A 69 -17.55 -43.23 -48.41
CA GLY A 69 -17.88 -42.29 -47.34
C GLY A 69 -17.44 -40.84 -47.57
N SER A 70 -16.68 -40.54 -48.62
CA SER A 70 -16.21 -39.16 -48.86
C SER A 70 -17.30 -38.32 -49.51
N ILE A 71 -17.98 -37.50 -48.71
CA ILE A 71 -19.02 -36.55 -49.17
C ILE A 71 -18.48 -35.60 -50.24
N LYS A 72 -17.20 -35.21 -50.19
CA LYS A 72 -16.59 -34.29 -51.16
C LYS A 72 -16.63 -34.84 -52.58
N GLU A 73 -16.38 -36.14 -52.76
CA GLU A 73 -16.40 -36.78 -54.08
C GLU A 73 -17.83 -36.84 -54.64
N TRP A 74 -18.81 -37.15 -53.78
CA TRP A 74 -20.23 -37.09 -54.13
C TRP A 74 -20.67 -35.68 -54.56
N LEU A 75 -20.28 -34.65 -53.80
CA LEU A 75 -20.59 -33.25 -54.11
C LEU A 75 -19.94 -32.79 -55.41
N GLN A 76 -18.67 -33.13 -55.64
CA GLN A 76 -17.98 -32.79 -56.89
C GLN A 76 -18.67 -33.46 -58.09
N TYR A 77 -19.03 -34.74 -57.97
CA TYR A 77 -19.71 -35.45 -59.05
C TYR A 77 -21.09 -34.85 -59.34
N ALA A 78 -21.89 -34.61 -58.29
CA ALA A 78 -23.24 -34.06 -58.44
C ALA A 78 -23.24 -32.63 -59.00
N ASN A 79 -22.31 -31.78 -58.56
CA ASN A 79 -22.13 -30.43 -59.09
C ASN A 79 -21.59 -30.44 -60.53
N TRP A 80 -20.74 -31.41 -60.89
CA TRP A 80 -20.28 -31.57 -62.26
C TRP A 80 -21.43 -31.95 -63.19
N GLU A 81 -22.30 -32.91 -62.84
CA GLU A 81 -23.49 -33.22 -63.64
C GLU A 81 -24.47 -32.04 -63.71
N ALA A 82 -24.60 -31.25 -62.64
CA ALA A 82 -25.37 -30.01 -62.66
C ALA A 82 -24.78 -28.98 -63.64
N SER A 83 -23.45 -28.87 -63.74
CA SER A 83 -22.78 -28.01 -64.74
C SER A 83 -23.00 -28.48 -66.19
N GLN A 84 -23.33 -29.76 -66.39
CA GLN A 84 -23.68 -30.33 -67.70
C GLN A 84 -25.17 -30.19 -68.05
N ASN A 85 -25.97 -29.53 -67.18
CA ASN A 85 -27.43 -29.42 -67.25
C ASN A 85 -28.18 -30.78 -67.16
N GLU A 86 -27.53 -31.85 -66.71
CA GLU A 86 -28.18 -33.16 -66.50
C GLU A 86 -28.72 -33.27 -65.05
N PHE A 87 -29.70 -32.43 -64.72
CA PHE A 87 -30.27 -32.36 -63.37
C PHE A 87 -30.89 -33.67 -62.89
N ALA A 88 -31.51 -34.46 -63.77
CA ALA A 88 -32.08 -35.76 -63.41
C ALA A 88 -31.02 -36.74 -62.87
N ARG A 89 -29.82 -36.74 -63.45
CA ARG A 89 -28.69 -37.55 -62.95
C ARG A 89 -28.11 -36.96 -61.68
N SER A 90 -27.96 -35.63 -61.61
CA SER A 90 -27.53 -34.95 -60.39
C SER A 90 -28.43 -35.32 -59.20
N ARG A 91 -29.75 -35.34 -59.37
CA ARG A 91 -30.72 -35.84 -58.36
C ARG A 91 -30.44 -37.27 -57.95
N SER A 92 -30.26 -38.18 -58.90
CA SER A 92 -29.97 -39.57 -58.61
C SER A 92 -28.67 -39.73 -57.80
N ILE A 93 -27.65 -38.91 -58.09
CA ILE A 93 -26.38 -38.92 -57.34
C ILE A 93 -26.58 -38.38 -55.93
N PHE A 94 -27.33 -37.29 -55.77
CA PHE A 94 -27.66 -36.74 -54.46
C PHE A 94 -28.49 -37.72 -53.61
N GLU A 95 -29.49 -38.39 -54.18
CA GLU A 95 -30.28 -39.41 -53.48
C GLU A 95 -29.39 -40.61 -53.09
N ARG A 96 -28.53 -41.10 -53.99
CA ARG A 96 -27.54 -42.15 -53.67
C ARG A 96 -26.56 -41.71 -52.58
N ALA A 97 -26.16 -40.46 -52.58
CA ALA A 97 -25.28 -39.91 -51.55
C ALA A 97 -26.01 -39.81 -50.20
N LEU A 98 -27.30 -39.45 -50.22
CA LEU A 98 -28.16 -39.40 -49.03
C LEU A 98 -28.44 -40.81 -48.49
N ASP A 99 -28.53 -41.83 -49.33
CA ASP A 99 -28.61 -43.23 -48.88
C ASP A 99 -27.35 -43.68 -48.13
N VAL A 100 -26.19 -43.09 -48.46
CA VAL A 100 -24.91 -43.38 -47.78
C VAL A 100 -24.81 -42.63 -46.46
N ASP A 101 -25.09 -41.33 -46.46
CA ASP A 101 -25.10 -40.50 -45.26
C ASP A 101 -26.30 -39.54 -45.24
N PRO A 102 -27.43 -39.96 -44.65
CA PRO A 102 -28.61 -39.12 -44.51
C PRO A 102 -28.41 -37.95 -43.53
N ARG A 103 -27.37 -37.96 -42.69
CA ARG A 103 -27.16 -36.98 -41.62
C ARG A 103 -26.33 -35.78 -42.06
N SER A 104 -25.72 -35.85 -43.23
CA SER A 104 -24.87 -34.78 -43.75
C SER A 104 -25.68 -33.55 -44.14
N VAL A 105 -25.62 -32.50 -43.31
CA VAL A 105 -26.26 -31.19 -43.57
C VAL A 105 -25.75 -30.56 -44.86
N GLN A 106 -24.44 -30.68 -45.14
CA GLN A 106 -23.83 -30.13 -46.35
C GLN A 106 -24.42 -30.75 -47.63
N LEU A 107 -24.80 -32.03 -47.58
CA LEU A 107 -25.39 -32.72 -48.72
C LEU A 107 -26.80 -32.21 -48.99
N TRP A 108 -27.64 -32.09 -47.95
CA TRP A 108 -28.97 -31.49 -48.05
C TRP A 108 -28.94 -30.05 -48.57
N LEU A 109 -28.01 -29.23 -48.08
CA LEU A 109 -27.87 -27.84 -48.52
C LEU A 109 -27.43 -27.74 -49.99
N ASN A 110 -26.42 -28.50 -50.41
CA ASN A 110 -26.01 -28.47 -51.82
C ASN A 110 -27.09 -29.03 -52.74
N TYR A 111 -27.83 -30.06 -52.30
CA TYR A 111 -28.91 -30.63 -53.11
C TYR A 111 -30.06 -29.62 -53.27
N THR A 112 -30.49 -28.98 -52.18
CA THR A 112 -31.51 -27.91 -52.23
C THR A 112 -31.04 -26.71 -53.05
N GLU A 113 -29.80 -26.26 -52.88
CA GLU A 113 -29.23 -25.16 -53.68
C GLU A 113 -29.17 -25.49 -55.16
N MET A 114 -28.89 -26.74 -55.53
CA MET A 114 -28.93 -27.19 -56.92
C MET A 114 -30.34 -27.10 -57.49
N GLU A 115 -31.36 -27.57 -56.76
CA GLU A 115 -32.76 -27.46 -57.20
C GLU A 115 -33.24 -26.01 -57.31
N LEU A 116 -32.82 -25.15 -56.38
CA LEU A 116 -33.10 -23.71 -56.42
C LEU A 116 -32.43 -23.04 -57.64
N LYS A 117 -31.18 -23.38 -57.96
CA LYS A 117 -30.51 -22.92 -59.19
C LYS A 117 -31.23 -23.38 -60.44
N SER A 118 -31.78 -24.59 -60.43
CA SER A 118 -32.59 -25.14 -61.53
C SER A 118 -34.02 -24.56 -61.60
N ARG A 119 -34.38 -23.64 -60.69
CA ARG A 119 -35.71 -23.01 -60.54
C ARG A 119 -36.84 -23.99 -60.21
N ASN A 120 -36.52 -25.20 -59.74
CA ASN A 120 -37.52 -26.21 -59.33
C ASN A 120 -37.92 -26.01 -57.86
N VAL A 121 -38.72 -24.98 -57.61
CA VAL A 121 -39.11 -24.56 -56.25
C VAL A 121 -39.89 -25.65 -55.50
N GLN A 122 -40.81 -26.35 -56.17
CA GLN A 122 -41.60 -27.40 -55.52
C GLN A 122 -40.73 -28.58 -55.08
N HIS A 123 -39.73 -28.96 -55.88
CA HIS A 123 -38.80 -30.02 -55.51
C HIS A 123 -37.92 -29.59 -54.35
N ALA A 124 -37.48 -28.32 -54.33
CA ALA A 124 -36.77 -27.74 -53.19
C ALA A 124 -37.61 -27.73 -51.91
N ARG A 125 -38.92 -27.41 -51.97
CA ARG A 125 -39.84 -27.48 -50.82
C ARG A 125 -39.95 -28.90 -50.27
N ASN A 126 -40.23 -29.87 -51.15
CA ASN A 126 -40.33 -31.28 -50.76
C ASN A 126 -39.02 -31.75 -50.12
N LEU A 127 -37.89 -31.28 -50.65
CA LEU A 127 -36.57 -31.62 -50.13
C LEU A 127 -36.28 -30.99 -48.77
N PHE A 128 -36.63 -29.71 -48.57
CA PHE A 128 -36.51 -29.07 -47.25
C PHE A 128 -37.45 -29.70 -46.23
N ASP A 129 -38.69 -30.03 -46.61
CA ASP A 129 -39.64 -30.72 -45.73
C ASP A 129 -39.11 -32.11 -45.31
N ARG A 130 -38.54 -32.87 -46.26
CA ARG A 130 -37.85 -34.13 -45.97
C ARG A 130 -36.61 -33.93 -45.11
N ALA A 131 -35.80 -32.91 -45.37
CA ALA A 131 -34.59 -32.62 -44.61
C ALA A 131 -34.91 -32.27 -43.15
N VAL A 132 -35.93 -31.43 -42.95
CA VAL A 132 -36.41 -30.98 -41.64
C VAL A 132 -37.06 -32.11 -40.84
N THR A 133 -37.81 -33.00 -41.49
CA THR A 133 -38.40 -34.17 -40.83
C THR A 133 -37.34 -35.20 -40.40
N LEU A 134 -36.29 -35.40 -41.20
CA LEU A 134 -35.19 -36.30 -40.86
C LEU A 134 -34.20 -35.71 -39.85
N LEU A 135 -33.92 -34.40 -39.94
CA LEU A 135 -32.93 -33.69 -39.13
C LEU A 135 -33.56 -32.46 -38.42
N PRO A 136 -34.51 -32.67 -37.50
CA PRO A 136 -35.23 -31.57 -36.86
C PRO A 136 -34.36 -30.72 -35.93
N ARG A 137 -33.21 -31.24 -35.46
CA ARG A 137 -32.30 -30.50 -34.56
C ARG A 137 -31.32 -29.56 -35.29
N VAL A 138 -31.31 -29.58 -36.63
CA VAL A 138 -30.36 -28.77 -37.40
C VAL A 138 -31.04 -27.45 -37.79
N ASP A 139 -30.80 -26.41 -36.99
CA ASP A 139 -31.39 -25.08 -37.20
C ASP A 139 -31.10 -24.48 -38.57
N GLN A 140 -29.93 -24.78 -39.15
CA GLN A 140 -29.54 -24.27 -40.46
C GLN A 140 -30.54 -24.65 -41.57
N LEU A 141 -31.12 -25.86 -41.51
CA LEU A 141 -32.11 -26.32 -42.48
C LEU A 141 -33.43 -25.57 -42.33
N TRP A 142 -33.88 -25.36 -41.09
CA TRP A 142 -35.07 -24.57 -40.79
C TRP A 142 -34.93 -23.12 -41.25
N TYR A 143 -33.79 -22.47 -40.96
CA TYR A 143 -33.53 -21.11 -41.41
C TYR A 143 -33.59 -20.99 -42.94
N LYS A 144 -32.98 -21.94 -43.67
CA LYS A 144 -32.98 -21.93 -45.13
C LYS A 144 -34.37 -22.20 -45.69
N TYR A 145 -35.15 -23.05 -45.04
CA TYR A 145 -36.52 -23.33 -45.46
C TYR A 145 -37.46 -22.14 -45.24
N VAL A 146 -37.41 -21.52 -44.06
CA VAL A 146 -38.13 -20.27 -43.78
C VAL A 146 -37.71 -19.17 -44.75
N TYR A 147 -36.41 -18.98 -44.96
CA TYR A 147 -35.89 -17.97 -45.87
C TYR A 147 -36.37 -18.19 -47.31
N LEU A 148 -36.47 -19.45 -47.75
CA LEU A 148 -37.04 -19.79 -49.05
C LEU A 148 -38.52 -19.36 -49.13
N GLU A 149 -39.35 -19.69 -48.15
CA GLU A 149 -40.76 -19.28 -48.15
C GLU A 149 -40.94 -17.76 -48.06
N GLU A 150 -40.06 -17.07 -47.32
CA GLU A 150 -40.03 -15.60 -47.24
C GLU A 150 -39.64 -14.95 -48.58
N LEU A 151 -38.64 -15.49 -49.27
CA LEU A 151 -38.27 -15.05 -50.62
C LEU A 151 -39.41 -15.23 -51.63
N LEU A 152 -40.22 -16.27 -51.46
CA LEU A 152 -41.41 -16.54 -52.26
C LEU A 152 -42.63 -15.71 -51.80
N GLN A 153 -42.47 -14.84 -50.79
CA GLN A 153 -43.52 -14.02 -50.17
C GLN A 153 -44.69 -14.84 -49.59
N ASN A 154 -44.48 -16.12 -49.32
CA ASN A 154 -45.47 -17.00 -48.71
C ASN A 154 -45.41 -16.90 -47.18
N VAL A 155 -45.89 -15.78 -46.64
CA VAL A 155 -45.89 -15.50 -45.20
C VAL A 155 -46.65 -16.57 -44.38
N PRO A 156 -47.85 -17.04 -44.80
CA PRO A 156 -48.54 -18.12 -44.09
C PRO A 156 -47.75 -19.43 -44.08
N GLY A 157 -47.08 -19.76 -45.19
CA GLY A 157 -46.20 -20.92 -45.27
C GLY A 157 -44.99 -20.80 -44.33
N ALA A 158 -44.31 -19.66 -44.33
CA ALA A 158 -43.20 -19.39 -43.42
C ALA A 158 -43.62 -19.52 -41.94
N ARG A 159 -44.81 -19.01 -41.57
CA ARG A 159 -45.39 -19.18 -40.23
C ARG A 159 -45.66 -20.64 -39.89
N GLN A 160 -46.22 -21.41 -40.83
CA GLN A 160 -46.45 -22.84 -40.61
C GLN A 160 -45.14 -23.61 -40.38
N VAL A 161 -44.08 -23.25 -41.10
CA VAL A 161 -42.74 -23.82 -40.89
C VAL A 161 -42.21 -23.43 -39.51
N PHE A 162 -42.34 -22.16 -39.10
CA PHE A 162 -41.95 -21.73 -37.76
C PHE A 162 -42.75 -22.43 -36.66
N GLU A 163 -44.07 -22.56 -36.78
CA GLU A 163 -44.89 -23.27 -35.80
C GLU A 163 -44.49 -24.74 -35.68
N ARG A 164 -44.20 -25.40 -36.80
CA ARG A 164 -43.62 -26.76 -36.79
C ARG A 164 -42.24 -26.79 -36.13
N TRP A 165 -41.43 -25.75 -36.33
CA TRP A 165 -40.12 -25.66 -35.70
C TRP A 165 -40.23 -25.50 -34.19
N MET A 166 -41.15 -24.66 -33.71
CA MET A 166 -41.35 -24.39 -32.29
C MET A 166 -41.87 -25.61 -31.52
N GLN A 167 -42.56 -26.56 -32.19
CA GLN A 167 -42.92 -27.85 -31.60
C GLN A 167 -41.70 -28.67 -31.13
N TRP A 168 -40.51 -28.41 -31.67
CA TRP A 168 -39.26 -29.07 -31.28
C TRP A 168 -38.47 -28.32 -30.20
N GLU A 169 -39.01 -27.23 -29.66
CA GLU A 169 -38.39 -26.40 -28.63
C GLU A 169 -36.92 -26.01 -28.97
N PRO A 170 -36.71 -25.30 -30.10
CA PRO A 170 -35.38 -24.99 -30.62
C PRO A 170 -34.65 -23.93 -29.78
N ASP A 171 -33.39 -23.67 -30.12
CA ASP A 171 -32.53 -22.71 -29.43
C ASP A 171 -33.08 -21.27 -29.47
N ASP A 172 -32.60 -20.41 -28.57
CA ASP A 172 -33.04 -19.02 -28.41
C ASP A 172 -33.01 -18.19 -29.70
N LYS A 173 -32.11 -18.53 -30.62
CA LYS A 173 -31.96 -17.84 -31.91
C LYS A 173 -33.14 -18.13 -32.83
N ALA A 174 -33.77 -19.30 -32.72
CA ALA A 174 -34.92 -19.69 -33.52
C ALA A 174 -36.14 -18.83 -33.16
N TRP A 175 -36.42 -18.74 -31.85
CA TRP A 175 -37.49 -17.89 -31.31
C TRP A 175 -37.29 -16.43 -31.68
N GLN A 176 -36.07 -15.90 -31.55
CA GLN A 176 -35.75 -14.53 -31.99
C GLN A 176 -35.97 -14.31 -33.48
N ALA A 177 -35.65 -15.28 -34.31
CA ALA A 177 -35.88 -15.17 -35.75
C ALA A 177 -37.38 -15.16 -36.09
N TYR A 178 -38.18 -15.90 -35.32
CA TYR A 178 -39.63 -15.89 -35.49
C TYR A 178 -40.25 -14.56 -35.03
N VAL A 179 -39.84 -14.04 -33.88
CA VAL A 179 -40.24 -12.70 -33.43
C VAL A 179 -39.85 -11.64 -34.46
N LYS A 180 -38.61 -11.67 -34.97
CA LYS A 180 -38.14 -10.74 -36.01
C LYS A 180 -38.92 -10.86 -37.32
N LEU A 181 -39.45 -12.04 -37.65
CA LEU A 181 -40.34 -12.20 -38.82
C LEU A 181 -41.62 -11.40 -38.58
N GLU A 182 -42.28 -11.58 -37.44
CA GLU A 182 -43.54 -10.89 -37.14
C GLU A 182 -43.32 -9.37 -36.93
N GLU A 183 -42.17 -8.95 -36.39
CA GLU A 183 -41.75 -7.53 -36.36
C GLU A 183 -41.62 -6.93 -37.76
N ARG A 184 -41.01 -7.67 -38.72
CA ARG A 184 -40.91 -7.22 -40.13
C ARG A 184 -42.28 -7.02 -40.76
N TYR A 185 -43.27 -7.84 -40.40
CA TYR A 185 -44.64 -7.74 -40.92
C TYR A 185 -45.60 -6.94 -40.02
N GLN A 186 -45.10 -6.29 -38.97
CA GLN A 186 -45.86 -5.45 -38.02
C GLN A 186 -46.98 -6.18 -37.25
N GLU A 187 -46.92 -7.51 -37.12
CA GLU A 187 -47.88 -8.31 -36.35
C GLU A 187 -47.46 -8.42 -34.87
N LEU A 188 -47.47 -7.26 -34.19
CA LEU A 188 -46.90 -7.12 -32.84
C LEU A 188 -47.65 -7.93 -31.76
N ASP A 189 -48.94 -8.19 -31.93
CA ASP A 189 -49.72 -9.02 -31.00
C ASP A 189 -49.37 -10.50 -31.08
N ARG A 190 -48.98 -10.98 -32.27
CA ARG A 190 -48.45 -12.35 -32.40
C ARG A 190 -47.05 -12.43 -31.85
N ALA A 191 -46.23 -11.40 -32.04
CA ALA A 191 -44.92 -11.34 -31.41
C ALA A 191 -45.02 -11.45 -29.88
N SER A 192 -46.01 -10.80 -29.22
CA SER A 192 -46.19 -10.94 -27.77
C SER A 192 -46.60 -12.35 -27.35
N THR A 193 -47.51 -13.01 -28.09
CA THR A 193 -47.87 -14.40 -27.78
C THR A 193 -46.72 -15.38 -28.03
N ILE A 194 -45.84 -15.08 -29.00
CA ILE A 194 -44.59 -15.83 -29.22
C ILE A 194 -43.65 -15.65 -28.03
N TYR A 195 -43.50 -14.43 -27.50
CA TYR A 195 -42.71 -14.19 -26.29
C TYR A 195 -43.28 -14.93 -25.06
N GLU A 196 -44.60 -14.93 -24.87
CA GLU A 196 -45.26 -15.71 -23.82
C GLU A 196 -44.94 -17.21 -23.93
N ARG A 197 -45.03 -17.78 -25.13
CA ARG A 197 -44.66 -19.17 -25.40
C ARG A 197 -43.17 -19.42 -25.19
N TRP A 198 -42.31 -18.51 -25.66
CA TRP A 198 -40.86 -18.63 -25.54
C TRP A 198 -40.44 -18.67 -24.07
N VAL A 199 -41.01 -17.80 -23.25
CA VAL A 199 -40.79 -17.76 -21.80
C VAL A 199 -41.29 -19.04 -21.12
N ALA A 200 -42.44 -19.57 -21.52
CA ALA A 200 -42.99 -20.81 -20.95
C ALA A 200 -42.10 -22.04 -21.25
N VAL A 201 -41.51 -22.11 -22.45
CA VAL A 201 -40.60 -23.20 -22.85
C VAL A 201 -39.23 -23.02 -22.21
N ARG A 202 -38.68 -21.81 -22.23
CA ARG A 202 -37.34 -21.46 -21.72
C ARG A 202 -37.41 -20.26 -20.79
N PRO A 203 -37.60 -20.50 -19.48
CA PRO A 203 -37.55 -19.44 -18.49
C PRO A 203 -36.11 -18.97 -18.23
N GLU A 204 -35.53 -18.24 -19.19
CA GLU A 204 -34.25 -17.57 -19.04
C GLU A 204 -34.43 -16.08 -18.75
N PRO A 205 -33.69 -15.47 -17.80
CA PRO A 205 -33.82 -14.05 -17.47
C PRO A 205 -33.63 -13.12 -18.67
N ARG A 206 -32.75 -13.52 -19.59
CA ARG A 206 -32.46 -12.77 -20.80
C ARG A 206 -33.69 -12.66 -21.70
N VAL A 207 -34.53 -13.69 -21.74
CA VAL A 207 -35.76 -13.71 -22.53
C VAL A 207 -36.79 -12.77 -21.92
N TRP A 208 -36.99 -12.81 -20.61
CA TRP A 208 -37.86 -11.86 -19.89
C TRP A 208 -37.44 -10.40 -20.10
N VAL A 209 -36.14 -10.12 -20.03
CA VAL A 209 -35.61 -8.77 -20.28
C VAL A 209 -35.84 -8.33 -21.74
N LYS A 210 -35.72 -9.24 -22.71
CA LYS A 210 -36.02 -8.95 -24.12
C LYS A 210 -37.51 -8.69 -24.32
N TRP A 211 -38.38 -9.52 -23.74
CA TRP A 211 -39.83 -9.35 -23.83
C TRP A 211 -40.28 -8.02 -23.20
N GLY A 212 -39.76 -7.70 -22.01
CA GLY A 212 -40.06 -6.43 -21.35
C GLY A 212 -39.57 -5.21 -22.14
N LYS A 213 -38.40 -5.29 -22.79
CA LYS A 213 -37.92 -4.23 -23.71
C LYS A 213 -38.76 -4.13 -24.98
N PHE A 214 -39.22 -5.25 -25.52
CA PHE A 214 -40.08 -5.26 -26.70
C PHE A 214 -41.44 -4.58 -26.41
N GLU A 215 -42.06 -4.89 -25.27
CA GLU A 215 -43.32 -4.22 -24.88
C GLU A 215 -43.11 -2.74 -24.52
N GLU A 216 -41.93 -2.37 -24.01
CA GLU A 216 -41.51 -0.97 -23.83
C GLU A 216 -41.40 -0.23 -25.17
N GLU A 217 -40.75 -0.82 -26.18
CA GLU A 217 -40.65 -0.26 -27.54
C GLU A 217 -42.02 -0.12 -28.22
N ARG A 218 -42.95 -1.04 -27.91
CA ARG A 218 -44.34 -0.96 -28.36
C ARG A 218 -45.16 0.14 -27.66
N GLY A 219 -44.68 0.65 -26.52
CA GLY A 219 -45.39 1.63 -25.69
C GLY A 219 -46.51 1.04 -24.83
N ARG A 220 -46.62 -0.30 -24.73
CA ARG A 220 -47.58 -0.96 -23.83
C ARG A 220 -46.96 -1.15 -22.44
N LEU A 221 -46.88 -0.05 -21.71
CA LEU A 221 -46.21 0.01 -20.40
C LEU A 221 -46.85 -0.91 -19.35
N ASP A 222 -48.18 -1.06 -19.37
CA ASP A 222 -48.89 -1.90 -18.42
C ASP A 222 -48.52 -3.37 -18.61
N LYS A 223 -48.53 -3.84 -19.86
CA LYS A 223 -48.05 -5.19 -20.18
C LYS A 223 -46.58 -5.36 -19.84
N ALA A 224 -45.72 -4.37 -20.13
CA ALA A 224 -44.31 -4.47 -19.77
C ALA A 224 -44.12 -4.62 -18.25
N ARG A 225 -44.93 -3.93 -17.43
CA ARG A 225 -44.91 -4.10 -15.97
C ARG A 225 -45.43 -5.46 -15.53
N GLU A 226 -46.52 -5.94 -16.13
CA GLU A 226 -47.04 -7.30 -15.90
C GLU A 226 -45.99 -8.36 -16.26
N VAL A 227 -45.25 -8.18 -17.35
CA VAL A 227 -44.14 -9.04 -17.77
C VAL A 227 -43.05 -9.10 -16.70
N PHE A 228 -42.62 -7.94 -16.19
CA PHE A 228 -41.61 -7.93 -15.13
C PHE A 228 -42.14 -8.45 -13.80
N GLN A 229 -43.42 -8.23 -13.46
CA GLN A 229 -44.04 -8.79 -12.25
C GLN A 229 -44.15 -10.31 -12.33
N THR A 230 -44.66 -10.84 -13.44
CA THR A 230 -44.74 -12.29 -13.69
C THR A 230 -43.36 -12.94 -13.73
N ALA A 231 -42.34 -12.26 -14.27
CA ALA A 231 -40.96 -12.72 -14.18
C ALA A 231 -40.50 -12.85 -12.72
N LEU A 232 -40.79 -11.85 -11.88
CA LEU A 232 -40.40 -11.85 -10.47
C LEU A 232 -41.17 -12.88 -9.64
N GLU A 233 -42.45 -13.10 -9.93
CA GLU A 233 -43.25 -14.16 -9.33
C GLU A 233 -42.72 -15.55 -9.72
N PHE A 234 -42.31 -15.72 -10.98
CA PHE A 234 -41.80 -16.98 -11.50
C PHE A 234 -40.46 -17.39 -10.86
N TYR A 235 -39.52 -16.45 -10.70
CA TYR A 235 -38.20 -16.75 -10.10
C TYR A 235 -38.23 -16.94 -8.57
N GLY A 236 -39.38 -16.68 -7.92
CA GLY A 236 -39.60 -17.02 -6.51
C GLY A 236 -38.47 -16.60 -5.55
N ASP A 237 -38.22 -17.43 -4.53
CA ASP A 237 -37.22 -17.21 -3.48
C ASP A 237 -36.04 -18.22 -3.54
N GLU A 238 -35.89 -19.00 -4.62
CA GLU A 238 -34.79 -19.97 -4.72
C GLU A 238 -33.45 -19.30 -5.09
N GLU A 239 -32.35 -19.68 -4.42
CA GLU A 239 -31.05 -19.00 -4.49
C GLU A 239 -30.45 -18.93 -5.92
N GLU A 240 -30.63 -19.96 -6.74
CA GLU A 240 -30.15 -19.96 -8.14
C GLU A 240 -31.03 -19.10 -9.06
N GLN A 241 -32.32 -19.00 -8.73
CA GLN A 241 -33.29 -18.19 -9.46
C GLN A 241 -33.12 -16.71 -9.13
N ILE A 242 -32.65 -16.39 -7.91
CA ILE A 242 -32.30 -15.04 -7.45
C ILE A 242 -31.11 -14.44 -8.22
N GLU A 243 -30.08 -15.24 -8.55
CA GLU A 243 -28.95 -14.79 -9.40
C GLU A 243 -29.45 -14.39 -10.79
N LYS A 244 -30.28 -15.26 -11.36
CA LYS A 244 -30.96 -15.07 -12.64
C LYS A 244 -31.89 -13.83 -12.61
N ALA A 245 -32.59 -13.62 -11.50
CA ALA A 245 -33.46 -12.47 -11.29
C ALA A 245 -32.70 -11.13 -11.19
N GLN A 246 -31.39 -11.11 -10.88
CA GLN A 246 -30.60 -9.87 -10.82
C GLN A 246 -30.64 -9.08 -12.14
N ALA A 247 -30.58 -9.78 -13.27
CA ALA A 247 -30.68 -9.16 -14.60
C ALA A 247 -32.08 -8.57 -14.83
N VAL A 248 -33.12 -9.25 -14.35
CA VAL A 248 -34.52 -8.81 -14.43
C VAL A 248 -34.75 -7.58 -13.56
N PHE A 249 -34.31 -7.59 -12.29
CA PHE A 249 -34.40 -6.44 -11.39
C PHE A 249 -33.69 -5.21 -11.96
N ASN A 250 -32.49 -5.38 -12.50
CA ASN A 250 -31.76 -4.30 -13.15
C ASN A 250 -32.48 -3.73 -14.38
N ALA A 251 -33.08 -4.60 -15.20
CA ALA A 251 -33.84 -4.17 -16.38
C ALA A 251 -35.16 -3.47 -15.97
N PHE A 252 -35.86 -4.00 -14.98
CA PHE A 252 -37.10 -3.44 -14.47
C PHE A 252 -36.86 -2.07 -13.83
N ALA A 253 -35.86 -1.95 -12.97
CA ALA A 253 -35.47 -0.66 -12.40
C ALA A 253 -35.07 0.33 -13.50
N LYS A 254 -34.28 -0.09 -14.51
CA LYS A 254 -33.94 0.77 -15.66
C LYS A 254 -35.15 1.19 -16.49
N MET A 255 -36.17 0.35 -16.63
CA MET A 255 -37.43 0.77 -17.26
C MET A 255 -38.07 1.87 -16.42
N GLU A 256 -38.27 1.66 -15.12
CA GLU A 256 -38.90 2.65 -14.26
C GLU A 256 -38.09 3.97 -14.19
N THR A 257 -36.76 3.92 -14.28
CA THR A 257 -35.94 5.15 -14.43
C THR A 257 -36.21 5.89 -15.73
N ARG A 258 -36.44 5.18 -16.84
CA ARG A 258 -36.78 5.79 -18.14
C ARG A 258 -38.19 6.39 -18.11
N LEU A 259 -39.09 5.77 -17.35
CA LEU A 259 -40.43 6.26 -17.07
C LEU A 259 -40.49 7.38 -16.02
N LYS A 260 -39.35 7.77 -15.43
CA LYS A 260 -39.19 8.80 -14.39
C LYS A 260 -39.83 8.45 -13.03
N GLU A 261 -40.17 7.19 -12.80
CA GLU A 261 -40.70 6.69 -11.52
C GLU A 261 -39.54 6.29 -10.59
N TYR A 262 -38.79 7.29 -10.13
CA TYR A 262 -37.57 7.07 -9.36
C TYR A 262 -37.81 6.38 -8.01
N GLU A 263 -38.93 6.69 -7.34
CA GLU A 263 -39.28 6.06 -6.05
C GLU A 263 -39.56 4.57 -6.22
N ARG A 264 -40.28 4.18 -7.28
CA ARG A 264 -40.52 2.77 -7.60
C ARG A 264 -39.21 2.05 -7.93
N ALA A 265 -38.32 2.68 -8.70
CA ALA A 265 -36.99 2.15 -8.97
C ALA A 265 -36.19 1.93 -7.67
N ARG A 266 -36.25 2.85 -6.69
CA ARG A 266 -35.62 2.68 -5.37
C ARG A 266 -36.18 1.49 -4.61
N VAL A 267 -37.51 1.34 -4.58
CA VAL A 267 -38.18 0.22 -3.91
C VAL A 267 -37.75 -1.10 -4.55
N ILE A 268 -37.69 -1.17 -5.89
CA ILE A 268 -37.23 -2.36 -6.62
C ILE A 268 -35.79 -2.72 -6.23
N TYR A 269 -34.87 -1.74 -6.22
CA TYR A 269 -33.48 -2.00 -5.81
C TYR A 269 -33.38 -2.44 -4.35
N LYS A 270 -34.09 -1.80 -3.42
CA LYS A 270 -34.11 -2.21 -2.01
C LYS A 270 -34.66 -3.61 -1.82
N PHE A 271 -35.76 -3.94 -2.51
CA PHE A 271 -36.40 -5.25 -2.47
C PHE A 271 -35.49 -6.35 -3.05
N ALA A 272 -34.82 -6.06 -4.16
CA ALA A 272 -33.86 -6.99 -4.74
C ALA A 272 -32.68 -7.26 -3.78
N LEU A 273 -32.17 -6.20 -3.13
CA LEU A 273 -31.07 -6.32 -2.16
C LEU A 273 -31.44 -7.04 -0.86
N SER A 274 -32.70 -7.01 -0.43
CA SER A 274 -33.12 -7.75 0.76
C SER A 274 -33.27 -9.25 0.52
N ARG A 275 -33.49 -9.67 -0.74
CA ARG A 275 -33.62 -11.08 -1.12
C ARG A 275 -32.31 -11.71 -1.57
N ILE A 276 -31.44 -10.95 -2.24
CA ILE A 276 -30.16 -11.46 -2.76
C ILE A 276 -29.11 -11.50 -1.63
N PRO A 277 -28.41 -12.64 -1.41
CA PRO A 277 -27.27 -12.69 -0.50
C PRO A 277 -26.19 -11.63 -0.84
N ARG A 278 -25.68 -10.95 0.20
CA ARG A 278 -24.78 -9.78 0.05
C ARG A 278 -23.52 -10.08 -0.78
N SER A 279 -22.94 -11.27 -0.64
CA SER A 279 -21.72 -11.68 -1.37
C SER A 279 -21.87 -11.70 -2.89
N LYS A 280 -23.07 -11.96 -3.40
CA LYS A 280 -23.34 -12.08 -4.86
C LYS A 280 -24.08 -10.86 -5.42
N ALA A 281 -24.52 -9.95 -4.56
CA ALA A 281 -25.24 -8.73 -4.93
C ALA A 281 -24.34 -7.61 -5.50
N ALA A 282 -23.02 -7.80 -5.63
CA ALA A 282 -22.07 -6.75 -6.02
C ALA A 282 -22.45 -6.02 -7.32
N ALA A 283 -22.90 -6.75 -8.36
CA ALA A 283 -23.31 -6.14 -9.63
C ALA A 283 -24.60 -5.30 -9.49
N LEU A 284 -25.51 -5.68 -8.58
CA LEU A 284 -26.73 -4.94 -8.27
C LEU A 284 -26.44 -3.71 -7.40
N TYR A 285 -25.52 -3.81 -6.43
CA TYR A 285 -25.03 -2.64 -5.71
C TYR A 285 -24.36 -1.65 -6.67
N ALA A 286 -23.57 -2.13 -7.64
CA ALA A 286 -22.95 -1.27 -8.62
C ALA A 286 -23.97 -0.53 -9.51
N SER A 287 -25.05 -1.19 -9.93
CA SER A 287 -26.13 -0.53 -10.69
C SER A 287 -26.97 0.39 -9.80
N TYR A 288 -27.25 0.00 -8.57
CA TYR A 288 -27.98 0.83 -7.60
C TYR A 288 -27.20 2.10 -7.23
N THR A 289 -25.90 1.99 -6.96
CA THR A 289 -25.02 3.14 -6.75
C THR A 289 -24.95 4.02 -7.99
N LYS A 290 -24.91 3.47 -9.22
CA LYS A 290 -24.99 4.29 -10.44
C LYS A 290 -26.30 5.04 -10.53
N PHE A 291 -27.41 4.41 -10.16
CA PHE A 291 -28.73 5.03 -10.13
C PHE A 291 -28.81 6.15 -9.08
N GLU A 292 -28.38 5.91 -7.83
CA GLU A 292 -28.39 6.93 -6.77
C GLU A 292 -27.37 8.05 -7.05
N LYS A 293 -26.27 7.79 -7.77
CA LYS A 293 -25.37 8.86 -8.25
C LYS A 293 -26.05 9.81 -9.24
N GLN A 294 -26.96 9.28 -10.06
CA GLN A 294 -27.66 10.07 -11.08
C GLN A 294 -28.91 10.77 -10.52
N HIS A 295 -29.62 10.12 -9.59
CA HIS A 295 -30.98 10.51 -9.19
C HIS A 295 -31.20 10.49 -7.66
N GLY A 296 -30.18 10.21 -6.85
CA GLY A 296 -30.25 10.09 -5.40
C GLY A 296 -30.00 11.39 -4.65
N THR A 297 -30.30 11.37 -3.35
CA THR A 297 -29.88 12.41 -2.40
C THR A 297 -28.53 12.02 -1.78
N ARG A 298 -27.82 12.98 -1.15
CA ARG A 298 -26.50 12.75 -0.54
C ARG A 298 -26.53 11.54 0.43
N ASN A 299 -27.47 11.54 1.36
CA ASN A 299 -27.55 10.52 2.41
C ASN A 299 -27.90 9.14 1.84
N THR A 300 -28.82 9.05 0.85
CA THR A 300 -29.13 7.77 0.21
C THR A 300 -27.91 7.23 -0.53
N LEU A 301 -27.18 8.10 -1.24
CA LEU A 301 -25.94 7.73 -1.90
C LEU A 301 -24.92 7.20 -0.90
N GLU A 302 -24.69 7.90 0.21
CA GLU A 302 -23.75 7.48 1.26
C GLU A 302 -24.10 6.10 1.83
N HIS A 303 -25.37 5.83 2.16
CA HIS A 303 -25.80 4.49 2.60
C HIS A 303 -25.55 3.39 1.55
N THR A 304 -25.76 3.66 0.26
CA THR A 304 -25.46 2.67 -0.79
C THR A 304 -23.97 2.43 -0.96
N VAL A 305 -23.15 3.47 -0.82
CA VAL A 305 -21.69 3.39 -0.93
C VAL A 305 -21.12 2.61 0.24
N LEU A 306 -21.63 2.83 1.46
CA LEU A 306 -21.29 2.03 2.63
C LEU A 306 -21.59 0.54 2.39
N GLY A 307 -22.79 0.22 1.87
CA GLY A 307 -23.16 -1.15 1.50
C GLY A 307 -22.19 -1.80 0.49
N LYS A 308 -21.76 -1.05 -0.52
CA LYS A 308 -20.77 -1.52 -1.50
C LYS A 308 -19.39 -1.77 -0.88
N ARG A 309 -18.91 -0.84 -0.04
CA ARG A 309 -17.61 -0.96 0.63
C ARG A 309 -17.57 -2.16 1.58
N ARG A 310 -18.68 -2.44 2.29
CA ARG A 310 -18.83 -3.63 3.12
C ARG A 310 -18.57 -4.92 2.34
N ILE A 311 -19.22 -5.08 1.19
CA ILE A 311 -19.05 -6.29 0.35
C ILE A 311 -17.62 -6.39 -0.17
N GLN A 312 -17.03 -5.27 -0.58
CA GLN A 312 -15.64 -5.26 -1.02
C GLN A 312 -14.69 -5.75 0.08
N TYR A 313 -14.83 -5.23 1.31
CA TYR A 313 -14.02 -5.69 2.43
C TYR A 313 -14.32 -7.14 2.80
N GLU A 314 -15.58 -7.60 2.73
CA GLU A 314 -15.92 -9.01 2.95
C GLU A 314 -15.28 -9.94 1.91
N ASP A 315 -15.25 -9.54 0.64
CA ASP A 315 -14.60 -10.28 -0.45
C ASP A 315 -13.07 -10.29 -0.28
N GLU A 316 -12.47 -9.15 0.06
CA GLU A 316 -11.04 -9.04 0.35
C GLU A 316 -10.65 -9.90 1.56
N LEU A 317 -11.46 -9.93 2.61
CA LEU A 317 -11.26 -10.78 3.79
C LEU A 317 -11.51 -12.27 3.51
N ALA A 318 -12.38 -12.61 2.56
CA ALA A 318 -12.59 -13.98 2.12
C ALA A 318 -11.37 -14.52 1.36
N GLN A 319 -10.68 -13.67 0.60
CA GLN A 319 -9.42 -13.98 -0.06
C GLN A 319 -8.27 -14.03 0.96
N ASP A 320 -8.07 -12.96 1.73
CA ASP A 320 -6.95 -12.76 2.65
C ASP A 320 -7.43 -12.47 4.08
N ARG A 321 -7.67 -13.53 4.86
CA ARG A 321 -8.19 -13.41 6.24
C ARG A 321 -7.25 -12.68 7.22
N LEU A 322 -5.96 -12.68 6.93
CA LEU A 322 -4.89 -12.18 7.82
C LEU A 322 -4.47 -10.74 7.51
N ASN A 323 -5.12 -10.08 6.55
CA ASN A 323 -4.84 -8.69 6.25
C ASN A 323 -5.48 -7.76 7.30
N TYR A 324 -4.71 -7.42 8.34
CA TYR A 324 -5.17 -6.54 9.41
C TYR A 324 -5.47 -5.11 8.95
N ASP A 325 -4.85 -4.63 7.87
CA ASP A 325 -5.12 -3.27 7.38
C ASP A 325 -6.55 -3.17 6.81
N VAL A 326 -7.03 -4.23 6.13
CA VAL A 326 -8.44 -4.34 5.68
C VAL A 326 -9.39 -4.42 6.88
N TRP A 327 -9.02 -5.13 7.95
CA TRP A 327 -9.81 -5.13 9.19
C TRP A 327 -9.90 -3.75 9.85
N PHE A 328 -8.82 -2.96 9.84
CA PHE A 328 -8.84 -1.58 10.35
C PHE A 328 -9.74 -0.69 9.50
N ASP A 329 -9.62 -0.77 8.18
CA ASP A 329 -10.43 0.04 7.28
C ASP A 329 -11.92 -0.36 7.37
N TYR A 330 -12.20 -1.65 7.53
CA TYR A 330 -13.56 -2.15 7.72
C TYR A 330 -14.16 -1.72 9.05
N ALA A 331 -13.39 -1.81 10.15
CA ALA A 331 -13.83 -1.34 11.46
C ALA A 331 -14.09 0.18 11.46
N ARG A 332 -13.19 0.98 10.89
CA ARG A 332 -13.38 2.44 10.75
C ARG A 332 -14.60 2.79 9.93
N LEU A 333 -14.85 2.08 8.83
CA LEU A 333 -16.06 2.28 8.01
C LEU A 333 -17.33 2.10 8.84
N GLU A 334 -17.39 1.06 9.69
CA GLU A 334 -18.55 0.82 10.55
C GLU A 334 -18.64 1.82 11.71
N GLU A 335 -17.51 2.25 12.28
CA GLU A 335 -17.48 3.32 13.28
C GLU A 335 -17.99 4.64 12.71
N ASP A 336 -17.51 5.04 11.54
CA ASP A 336 -17.95 6.27 10.87
C ASP A 336 -19.43 6.16 10.51
N ALA A 337 -19.89 5.01 9.99
CA ALA A 337 -21.31 4.77 9.74
C ALA A 337 -22.16 4.88 11.02
N TRP A 338 -21.63 4.45 12.16
CA TRP A 338 -22.30 4.61 13.45
C TRP A 338 -22.30 6.08 13.91
N ARG A 339 -21.20 6.82 13.72
CA ARG A 339 -21.11 8.25 14.05
C ARG A 339 -22.08 9.07 13.21
N ASP A 340 -22.19 8.78 11.92
CA ASP A 340 -23.14 9.41 11.00
C ASP A 340 -24.58 9.18 11.46
N LEU A 341 -24.95 7.93 11.78
CA LEU A 341 -26.28 7.59 12.31
C LEU A 341 -26.59 8.32 13.63
N LYS A 342 -25.59 8.46 14.50
CA LYS A 342 -25.73 9.19 15.76
C LYS A 342 -25.91 10.70 15.52
N ALA A 343 -25.20 11.26 14.56
CA ALA A 343 -25.33 12.66 14.17
C ALA A 343 -26.70 12.97 13.53
N GLU A 344 -27.27 12.02 12.80
CA GLU A 344 -28.62 12.11 12.23
C GLU A 344 -29.75 11.98 13.26
N GLY A 345 -29.43 11.66 14.52
CA GLY A 345 -30.43 11.50 15.58
C GLY A 345 -31.27 10.23 15.42
N ALA A 346 -30.66 9.14 14.95
CA ALA A 346 -31.33 7.85 14.74
C ALA A 346 -31.97 7.29 16.02
N THR A 347 -32.97 6.43 15.86
CA THR A 347 -33.69 5.80 16.98
C THR A 347 -32.75 4.91 17.81
N PRO A 348 -33.01 4.71 19.13
CA PRO A 348 -32.17 3.86 19.98
C PRO A 348 -31.99 2.43 19.45
N GLU A 349 -33.02 1.87 18.78
CA GLU A 349 -32.99 0.53 18.19
C GLU A 349 -32.03 0.43 16.99
N GLU A 350 -31.99 1.46 16.14
CA GLU A 350 -31.06 1.54 15.01
C GLU A 350 -29.61 1.73 15.48
N GLN A 351 -29.42 2.49 16.57
CA GLN A 351 -28.12 2.66 17.21
C GLN A 351 -27.64 1.32 17.79
N GLU A 352 -28.50 0.57 18.48
CA GLU A 352 -28.14 -0.74 19.01
C GLU A 352 -27.79 -1.73 17.89
N ALA A 353 -28.57 -1.78 16.81
CA ALA A 353 -28.26 -2.60 15.64
C ALA A 353 -26.94 -2.19 14.96
N ALA A 354 -26.62 -0.90 14.91
CA ALA A 354 -25.33 -0.41 14.43
C ALA A 354 -24.18 -0.80 15.37
N THR A 355 -24.33 -0.68 16.69
CA THR A 355 -23.31 -1.13 17.65
C THR A 355 -23.05 -2.63 17.54
N LYS A 356 -24.09 -3.45 17.37
CA LYS A 356 -23.95 -4.90 17.19
C LYS A 356 -23.16 -5.25 15.93
N ARG A 357 -23.34 -4.50 14.84
CA ARG A 357 -22.55 -4.68 13.61
C ARG A 357 -21.08 -4.34 13.82
N VAL A 358 -20.77 -3.20 14.43
CA VAL A 358 -19.39 -2.80 14.74
C VAL A 358 -18.73 -3.87 15.63
N ARG A 359 -19.45 -4.35 16.65
CA ARG A 359 -19.01 -5.45 17.53
C ARG A 359 -18.71 -6.72 16.76
N GLU A 360 -19.61 -7.16 15.87
CA GLU A 360 -19.41 -8.35 15.07
C GLU A 360 -18.14 -8.26 14.20
N VAL A 361 -17.87 -7.09 13.61
CA VAL A 361 -16.64 -6.86 12.84
C VAL A 361 -15.41 -6.97 13.72
N TYR A 362 -15.40 -6.32 14.89
CA TYR A 362 -14.29 -6.41 15.83
C TYR A 362 -14.09 -7.83 16.37
N GLU A 363 -15.15 -8.54 16.73
CA GLU A 363 -15.08 -9.93 17.22
C GLU A 363 -14.56 -10.89 16.13
N ARG A 364 -15.01 -10.72 14.89
CA ARG A 364 -14.49 -11.48 13.73
C ARG A 364 -13.02 -11.19 13.47
N ALA A 365 -12.62 -9.92 13.55
CA ALA A 365 -11.24 -9.49 13.35
C ALA A 365 -10.32 -10.05 14.44
N VAL A 366 -10.78 -9.98 15.70
CA VAL A 366 -10.07 -10.49 16.88
C VAL A 366 -9.92 -12.01 16.85
N ALA A 367 -10.90 -12.75 16.32
CA ALA A 367 -10.81 -14.20 16.17
C ALA A 367 -9.67 -14.66 15.25
N GLN A 368 -9.19 -13.80 14.35
CA GLN A 368 -8.06 -14.08 13.47
C GLN A 368 -6.72 -13.80 14.19
N VAL A 369 -6.33 -14.73 15.06
CA VAL A 369 -5.05 -14.65 15.78
C VAL A 369 -3.88 -14.78 14.78
N PRO A 370 -2.87 -13.87 14.82
CA PRO A 370 -1.71 -13.96 13.93
C PRO A 370 -0.99 -15.32 14.05
N PRO A 371 -0.80 -16.07 12.96
CA PRO A 371 -0.14 -17.38 13.01
C PRO A 371 1.39 -17.28 13.14
N GLY A 372 1.99 -16.12 12.82
CA GLY A 372 3.43 -15.90 12.84
C GLY A 372 3.91 -15.10 14.05
N GLY A 373 5.17 -15.28 14.45
CA GLY A 373 5.87 -14.49 15.47
C GLY A 373 6.39 -13.14 14.96
N GLU A 374 5.86 -12.62 13.86
CA GLU A 374 6.32 -11.34 13.33
C GLU A 374 5.74 -10.18 14.15
N LYS A 375 6.63 -9.38 14.75
CA LYS A 375 6.28 -8.24 15.59
C LYS A 375 5.33 -7.24 14.91
N ARG A 376 5.36 -7.15 13.58
CA ARG A 376 4.47 -6.26 12.79
C ARG A 376 3.00 -6.66 12.91
N HIS A 377 2.69 -7.94 12.70
CA HIS A 377 1.32 -8.46 12.79
C HIS A 377 0.79 -8.41 14.22
N TRP A 378 1.62 -8.75 15.21
CA TRP A 378 1.25 -8.62 16.63
C TRP A 378 1.02 -7.17 17.05
N ARG A 379 1.83 -6.22 16.57
CA ARG A 379 1.60 -4.79 16.83
C ARG A 379 0.25 -4.36 16.28
N ARG A 380 -0.08 -4.72 15.03
CA ARG A 380 -1.36 -4.41 14.39
C ARG A 380 -2.53 -5.07 15.15
N TYR A 381 -2.41 -6.35 15.49
CA TYR A 381 -3.42 -7.08 16.25
C TYR A 381 -3.71 -6.42 17.62
N ILE A 382 -2.68 -5.95 18.33
CA ILE A 382 -2.87 -5.25 19.60
C ILE A 382 -3.54 -3.89 19.41
N PHE A 383 -3.22 -3.17 18.33
CA PHE A 383 -3.93 -1.93 18.01
C PHE A 383 -5.40 -2.17 17.69
N LEU A 384 -5.75 -3.28 17.04
CA LEU A 384 -7.15 -3.66 16.82
C LEU A 384 -7.90 -3.88 18.15
N TRP A 385 -7.27 -4.56 19.12
CA TRP A 385 -7.82 -4.72 20.47
C TRP A 385 -7.98 -3.37 21.21
N LEU A 386 -7.01 -2.47 21.06
CA LEU A 386 -7.07 -1.13 21.65
C LEU A 386 -8.19 -0.29 21.04
N ASP A 387 -8.34 -0.32 19.72
CA ASP A 387 -9.39 0.40 19.01
C ASP A 387 -10.77 -0.17 19.39
N TYR A 388 -10.89 -1.50 19.51
CA TYR A 388 -12.13 -2.13 20.01
C TYR A 388 -12.49 -1.70 21.44
N ALA A 389 -11.50 -1.69 22.33
CA ALA A 389 -11.73 -1.26 23.72
C ALA A 389 -12.06 0.23 23.82
N LEU A 390 -11.43 1.07 23.00
CA LEU A 390 -11.68 2.51 22.93
C LEU A 390 -13.07 2.82 22.35
N PHE A 391 -13.50 2.06 21.34
CA PHE A 391 -14.86 2.15 20.81
C PHE A 391 -15.90 1.84 21.89
N GLU A 392 -15.74 0.73 22.62
CA GLU A 392 -16.68 0.38 23.69
C GLU A 392 -16.66 1.43 24.82
N GLU A 393 -15.48 1.97 25.16
CA GLU A 393 -15.32 2.97 26.21
C GLU A 393 -15.93 4.34 25.87
N ILE A 394 -15.59 4.90 24.71
CA ILE A 394 -15.98 6.27 24.34
C ILE A 394 -17.40 6.30 23.76
N GLU A 395 -17.69 5.37 22.86
CA GLU A 395 -18.89 5.44 22.02
C GLU A 395 -20.07 4.71 22.65
N THR A 396 -19.89 3.45 23.07
CA THR A 396 -20.98 2.65 23.66
C THR A 396 -21.15 2.88 25.17
N LYS A 397 -20.09 3.35 25.85
CA LYS A 397 -20.01 3.51 27.31
C LYS A 397 -20.28 2.22 28.09
N ASP A 398 -20.07 1.06 27.49
CA ASP A 398 -20.12 -0.23 28.17
C ASP A 398 -18.77 -0.57 28.80
N TYR A 399 -18.58 -0.08 30.02
CA TYR A 399 -17.33 -0.26 30.76
C TYR A 399 -17.11 -1.70 31.23
N SER A 400 -18.18 -2.48 31.39
CA SER A 400 -18.06 -3.87 31.84
C SER A 400 -17.41 -4.73 30.75
N ARG A 401 -17.88 -4.57 29.50
CA ARG A 401 -17.33 -5.25 28.34
C ARG A 401 -15.94 -4.75 28.00
N ALA A 402 -15.69 -3.44 28.08
CA ALA A 402 -14.34 -2.89 27.86
C ALA A 402 -13.30 -3.55 28.78
N ARG A 403 -13.64 -3.80 30.05
CA ARG A 403 -12.79 -4.53 30.99
C ARG A 403 -12.54 -5.98 30.56
N GLU A 404 -13.58 -6.68 30.11
CA GLU A 404 -13.45 -8.05 29.61
C GLU A 404 -12.54 -8.10 28.37
N ILE A 405 -12.70 -7.16 27.44
CA ILE A 405 -11.91 -7.02 26.21
C ILE A 405 -10.41 -6.86 26.55
N TYR A 406 -10.08 -5.96 27.48
CA TYR A 406 -8.70 -5.81 27.94
C TYR A 406 -8.16 -7.08 28.60
N GLN A 407 -8.97 -7.76 29.43
CA GLN A 407 -8.57 -9.03 30.05
C GLN A 407 -8.34 -10.15 29.04
N THR A 408 -9.19 -10.26 28.01
CA THR A 408 -9.03 -11.25 26.94
C THR A 408 -7.81 -10.94 26.08
N ALA A 409 -7.57 -9.66 25.75
CA ALA A 409 -6.37 -9.24 25.03
C ALA A 409 -5.09 -9.63 25.79
N MET A 410 -5.06 -9.43 27.11
CA MET A 410 -3.91 -9.83 27.94
C MET A 410 -3.69 -11.33 27.99
N ARG A 411 -4.74 -12.16 27.98
CA ARG A 411 -4.59 -13.63 27.98
C ARG A 411 -4.04 -14.16 26.66
N LEU A 412 -4.36 -13.50 25.55
CA LEU A 412 -3.98 -13.94 24.21
C LEU A 412 -2.57 -13.52 23.81
N VAL A 413 -2.10 -12.36 24.27
CA VAL A 413 -0.76 -11.85 23.93
C VAL A 413 0.34 -12.66 24.63
N PRO A 414 1.30 -13.25 23.89
CA PRO A 414 2.46 -13.90 24.49
C PRO A 414 3.46 -12.89 25.06
N HIS A 415 3.29 -12.51 26.34
CA HIS A 415 4.12 -11.48 27.02
C HIS A 415 5.61 -11.85 27.15
N LYS A 416 5.96 -13.13 27.10
CA LYS A 416 7.35 -13.62 27.16
C LYS A 416 8.13 -13.39 25.87
N GLN A 417 7.45 -13.37 24.73
CA GLN A 417 8.06 -13.19 23.41
C GLN A 417 7.96 -11.73 22.94
N PHE A 418 6.82 -11.09 23.22
CA PHE A 418 6.59 -9.70 22.86
C PHE A 418 6.13 -8.89 24.06
N THR A 419 6.90 -7.86 24.36
CA THR A 419 6.64 -6.95 25.48
C THR A 419 5.94 -5.70 24.93
N PHE A 420 4.63 -5.58 25.13
CA PHE A 420 3.83 -4.46 24.60
C PHE A 420 3.35 -3.53 25.72
N ALA A 421 4.14 -2.50 26.04
CA ALA A 421 3.87 -1.56 27.13
C ALA A 421 2.54 -0.79 26.96
N LYS A 422 2.18 -0.42 25.73
CA LYS A 422 1.01 0.42 25.45
C LYS A 422 -0.31 -0.23 25.89
N LEU A 423 -0.45 -1.55 25.76
CA LEU A 423 -1.67 -2.26 26.16
C LEU A 423 -1.90 -2.16 27.68
N TRP A 424 -0.86 -2.43 28.46
CA TRP A 424 -0.89 -2.36 29.92
C TRP A 424 -1.18 -0.95 30.42
N LEU A 425 -0.54 0.07 29.84
CA LEU A 425 -0.78 1.47 30.21
C LEU A 425 -2.22 1.91 29.88
N MET A 426 -2.74 1.52 28.71
CA MET A 426 -4.12 1.87 28.34
C MET A 426 -5.15 1.20 29.27
N PHE A 427 -4.91 -0.06 29.64
CA PHE A 427 -5.79 -0.76 30.59
C PHE A 427 -5.74 -0.15 32.00
N ALA A 428 -4.54 0.23 32.47
CA ALA A 428 -4.42 0.94 33.75
C ALA A 428 -5.10 2.32 33.73
N LYS A 429 -4.93 3.09 32.64
CA LYS A 429 -5.62 4.38 32.44
C LYS A 429 -7.14 4.21 32.34
N PHE A 430 -7.62 3.11 31.78
CA PHE A 430 -9.05 2.77 31.77
C PHE A 430 -9.57 2.58 33.21
N GLU A 431 -8.90 1.77 34.03
CA GLU A 431 -9.31 1.56 35.43
C GLU A 431 -9.19 2.85 36.27
N LEU A 432 -8.19 3.70 36.00
CA LEU A 432 -8.12 5.04 36.58
C LEU A 432 -9.32 5.91 36.25
N ARG A 433 -9.76 5.94 34.99
CA ARG A 433 -10.97 6.69 34.58
C ARG A 433 -12.24 6.15 35.25
N ARG A 434 -12.23 4.88 35.66
CA ARG A 434 -13.29 4.24 36.45
C ARG A 434 -13.11 4.40 37.97
N LEU A 435 -12.08 5.12 38.41
CA LEU A 435 -11.72 5.36 39.80
C LEU A 435 -11.33 4.09 40.59
N ASP A 436 -10.98 2.99 39.91
CA ASP A 436 -10.50 1.75 40.53
C ASP A 436 -8.98 1.74 40.61
N LEU A 437 -8.45 2.51 41.58
CA LEU A 437 -7.01 2.61 41.83
C LEU A 437 -6.36 1.26 42.20
N PRO A 438 -6.96 0.41 43.07
CA PRO A 438 -6.38 -0.89 43.41
C PRO A 438 -6.24 -1.80 42.18
N ALA A 439 -7.23 -1.83 41.29
CA ALA A 439 -7.14 -2.61 40.06
C ALA A 439 -6.04 -2.09 39.14
N ALA A 440 -5.98 -0.76 38.90
CA ALA A 440 -4.94 -0.14 38.08
C ALA A 440 -3.52 -0.47 38.58
N ARG A 441 -3.30 -0.36 39.90
CA ARG A 441 -2.02 -0.71 40.54
C ARG A 441 -1.69 -2.19 40.39
N LYS A 442 -2.67 -3.08 40.58
CA LYS A 442 -2.48 -4.52 40.40
C LYS A 442 -2.07 -4.84 38.96
N ILE A 443 -2.72 -4.22 37.97
CA ILE A 443 -2.42 -4.39 36.54
C ILE A 443 -0.99 -3.96 36.24
N LEU A 444 -0.58 -2.76 36.66
CA LEU A 444 0.78 -2.27 36.43
C LEU A 444 1.83 -3.07 37.18
N GLY A 445 1.55 -3.49 38.41
CA GLY A 445 2.41 -4.41 39.16
C GLY A 445 2.59 -5.76 38.45
N THR A 446 1.51 -6.33 37.92
CA THR A 446 1.60 -7.56 37.09
C THR A 446 2.34 -7.32 35.78
N ALA A 447 2.21 -6.14 35.18
CA ALA A 447 2.91 -5.77 33.96
C ALA A 447 4.43 -5.71 34.18
N ILE A 448 4.88 -5.09 35.27
CA ILE A 448 6.31 -5.02 35.61
C ILE A 448 6.87 -6.43 35.90
N GLY A 449 6.11 -7.26 36.63
CA GLY A 449 6.54 -8.63 36.94
C GLY A 449 6.62 -9.55 35.73
N MET A 450 5.74 -9.38 34.74
CA MET A 450 5.75 -10.20 33.52
C MET A 450 6.65 -9.65 32.41
N CYS A 451 6.72 -8.32 32.28
CA CYS A 451 7.44 -7.64 31.21
C CYS A 451 8.05 -6.32 31.71
N PRO A 452 9.25 -6.34 32.32
CA PRO A 452 9.91 -5.12 32.76
C PRO A 452 10.37 -4.30 31.54
N LYS A 453 9.84 -3.09 31.41
CA LYS A 453 10.20 -2.11 30.38
C LYS A 453 10.23 -0.71 30.96
N GLU A 454 11.18 0.10 30.54
CA GLU A 454 11.30 1.52 30.91
C GLU A 454 9.98 2.29 30.74
N ALA A 455 9.26 2.09 29.62
CA ALA A 455 8.00 2.77 29.38
C ALA A 455 6.89 2.41 30.40
N LEU A 456 6.90 1.19 30.96
CA LEU A 456 5.96 0.77 31.99
C LEU A 456 6.31 1.36 33.34
N PHE A 457 7.60 1.39 33.68
CA PHE A 457 8.07 2.05 34.90
C PHE A 457 7.74 3.55 34.86
N LYS A 458 8.09 4.25 33.77
CA LYS A 458 7.75 5.67 33.58
C LYS A 458 6.25 5.92 33.71
N GLY A 459 5.43 5.15 32.99
CA GLY A 459 3.98 5.33 33.04
C GLY A 459 3.33 4.97 34.38
N TYR A 460 3.91 4.05 35.17
CA TYR A 460 3.42 3.75 36.52
C TYR A 460 3.87 4.80 37.53
N ILE A 461 5.11 5.28 37.43
CA ILE A 461 5.63 6.34 38.27
C ILE A 461 4.87 7.65 38.03
N GLU A 462 4.66 8.05 36.77
CA GLU A 462 3.85 9.21 36.40
C GLU A 462 2.46 9.13 37.04
N LEU A 463 1.83 7.94 37.01
CA LEU A 463 0.54 7.70 37.64
C LEU A 463 0.58 7.88 39.16
N GLU A 464 1.57 7.34 39.87
CA GLU A 464 1.64 7.49 41.33
C GLU A 464 2.01 8.93 41.74
N ILE A 465 2.77 9.65 40.91
CA ILE A 465 3.04 11.09 41.08
C ILE A 465 1.74 11.89 40.92
N GLU A 466 0.94 11.61 39.88
CA GLU A 466 -0.38 12.24 39.68
C GLU A 466 -1.32 11.99 40.87
N LEU A 467 -1.24 10.80 41.48
CA LEU A 467 -2.00 10.44 42.69
C LEU A 467 -1.41 10.98 44.00
N ARG A 468 -0.25 11.67 43.95
CA ARG A 468 0.49 12.21 45.10
C ARG A 468 0.96 11.16 46.11
N GLU A 469 1.16 9.93 45.67
CA GLU A 469 1.60 8.80 46.50
C GLU A 469 3.11 8.59 46.35
N PHE A 470 3.87 9.53 46.90
CA PHE A 470 5.31 9.63 46.71
C PHE A 470 6.09 8.46 47.30
N ASP A 471 5.63 7.88 48.42
CA ASP A 471 6.26 6.69 49.02
C ASP A 471 6.23 5.49 48.07
N ARG A 472 5.15 5.32 47.30
CA ARG A 472 5.08 4.27 46.29
C ARG A 472 5.95 4.61 45.09
N ALA A 473 5.95 5.86 44.64
CA ALA A 473 6.82 6.31 43.55
C ALA A 473 8.30 6.01 43.87
N ARG A 474 8.74 6.20 45.12
CA ARG A 474 10.07 5.79 45.60
C ARG A 474 10.33 4.30 45.41
N THR A 475 9.45 3.44 45.93
CA THR A 475 9.62 1.98 45.77
C THR A 475 9.61 1.54 44.30
N LEU A 476 8.95 2.29 43.42
CA LEU A 476 8.94 2.03 41.98
C LEU A 476 10.23 2.49 41.30
N TYR A 477 10.78 3.63 41.69
CA TYR A 477 12.11 4.06 41.25
C TYR A 477 13.20 3.11 41.74
N GLU A 478 13.16 2.66 42.99
CA GLU A 478 14.07 1.64 43.52
C GLU A 478 14.02 0.36 42.67
N LYS A 479 12.82 -0.18 42.42
CA LYS A 479 12.64 -1.35 41.54
C LYS A 479 13.04 -1.09 40.09
N TYR A 480 12.90 0.14 39.61
CA TYR A 480 13.31 0.51 38.26
C TYR A 480 14.83 0.52 38.14
N LEU A 481 15.52 1.02 39.16
CA LEU A 481 16.97 1.04 39.27
C LEU A 481 17.54 -0.35 39.56
N GLU A 482 16.84 -1.22 40.28
CA GLU A 482 17.19 -2.65 40.40
C GLU A 482 17.16 -3.37 39.04
N PHE A 483 16.23 -2.99 38.17
CA PHE A 483 16.10 -3.56 36.83
C PHE A 483 17.16 -3.03 35.86
N ASP A 484 17.38 -1.72 35.84
CA ASP A 484 18.37 -1.08 34.96
C ASP A 484 19.19 -0.01 35.72
N PRO A 485 20.26 -0.43 36.43
CA PRO A 485 21.15 0.49 37.14
C PRO A 485 21.91 1.44 36.21
N ALA A 486 22.04 1.09 34.93
CA ALA A 486 22.83 1.85 33.96
C ALA A 486 22.09 3.08 33.41
N ASN A 487 20.78 3.20 33.63
CA ASN A 487 19.97 4.25 33.02
C ASN A 487 20.09 5.60 33.74
N SER A 488 20.95 6.50 33.24
CA SER A 488 21.14 7.84 33.80
C SER A 488 19.85 8.70 33.87
N PRO A 489 18.97 8.74 32.85
CA PRO A 489 17.67 9.38 32.95
C PRO A 489 16.77 8.89 34.10
N ALA A 490 16.89 7.63 34.51
CA ALA A 490 16.13 7.10 35.65
C ALA A 490 16.59 7.73 36.97
N TRP A 491 17.91 7.80 37.17
CA TRP A 491 18.53 8.44 38.33
C TRP A 491 18.19 9.93 38.41
N ILE A 492 18.27 10.65 37.28
CA ILE A 492 17.94 12.08 37.22
C ILE A 492 16.48 12.31 37.61
N LYS A 493 15.53 11.58 37.01
CA LYS A 493 14.10 11.74 37.34
C LYS A 493 13.75 11.36 38.77
N PHE A 494 14.48 10.41 39.36
CA PHE A 494 14.30 10.06 40.77
C PHE A 494 14.78 11.18 41.68
N ALA A 495 15.94 11.77 41.37
CA ALA A 495 16.48 12.91 42.09
C ALA A 495 15.63 14.19 41.91
N GLU A 496 15.13 14.46 40.70
CA GLU A 496 14.18 15.55 40.42
C GLU A 496 12.91 15.42 41.27
N LEU A 497 12.38 14.20 41.42
CA LEU A 497 11.20 13.98 42.26
C LEU A 497 11.46 14.32 43.72
N GLU A 498 12.58 13.88 44.30
CA GLU A 498 12.92 14.16 45.70
C GLU A 498 13.29 15.63 45.92
N SER A 499 13.91 16.28 44.92
CA SER A 499 14.11 17.73 44.91
C SER A 499 12.79 18.49 44.96
N GLN A 500 11.79 18.09 44.17
CA GLN A 500 10.44 18.67 44.21
C GLN A 500 9.74 18.44 45.56
N LEU A 501 10.06 17.35 46.25
CA LEU A 501 9.56 17.04 47.60
C LEU A 501 10.37 17.69 48.73
N GLN A 502 11.40 18.47 48.38
CA GLN A 502 12.30 19.16 49.30
C GLN A 502 13.11 18.22 50.23
N ASP A 503 13.30 16.95 49.87
CA ASP A 503 14.19 16.02 50.59
C ASP A 503 15.60 16.06 49.95
N PHE A 504 16.30 17.17 50.16
CA PHE A 504 17.61 17.43 49.55
C PHE A 504 18.71 16.46 50.00
N ALA A 505 18.66 16.02 51.27
CA ALA A 505 19.60 15.04 51.79
C ALA A 505 19.50 13.71 51.01
N ARG A 506 18.27 13.31 50.67
CA ARG A 506 18.03 12.12 49.85
C ARG A 506 18.38 12.35 48.39
N THR A 507 18.08 13.51 47.82
CA THR A 507 18.49 13.87 46.45
C THR A 507 20.00 13.72 46.28
N ARG A 508 20.80 14.24 47.23
CA ARG A 508 22.26 14.06 47.26
C ARG A 508 22.66 12.59 47.35
N ALA A 509 22.03 11.85 48.26
CA ALA A 509 22.29 10.42 48.41
C ALA A 509 22.00 9.64 47.12
N ILE A 510 20.92 9.97 46.39
CA ILE A 510 20.56 9.35 45.12
C ILE A 510 21.59 9.67 44.04
N PHE A 511 22.02 10.92 43.93
CA PHE A 511 23.05 11.31 42.97
C PHE A 511 24.40 10.64 43.28
N GLU A 512 24.83 10.60 44.54
CA GLU A 512 26.05 9.89 44.97
C GLU A 512 25.96 8.38 44.69
N LEU A 513 24.79 7.77 44.97
CA LEU A 513 24.55 6.37 44.63
C LEU A 513 24.64 6.16 43.12
N GLY A 514 23.99 7.00 42.32
CA GLY A 514 24.04 6.92 40.86
C GLY A 514 25.46 7.06 40.32
N VAL A 515 26.25 8.00 40.82
CA VAL A 515 27.65 8.22 40.43
C VAL A 515 28.56 7.06 40.87
N SER A 516 28.25 6.40 41.98
CA SER A 516 29.03 5.27 42.49
C SER A 516 28.84 3.97 41.70
N GLN A 517 27.73 3.83 40.97
CA GLN A 517 27.47 2.63 40.15
C GLN A 517 28.39 2.61 38.92
N SER A 518 28.70 1.42 38.41
CA SER A 518 29.41 1.23 37.12
C SER A 518 28.93 -0.08 36.50
N PRO A 519 28.45 -0.11 35.23
CA PRO A 519 28.55 0.93 34.19
C PRO A 519 27.29 1.81 34.04
N LEU A 520 27.46 3.13 33.93
CA LEU A 520 26.39 4.07 33.56
C LEU A 520 26.36 4.29 32.04
N SER A 521 25.16 4.35 31.46
CA SER A 521 24.91 4.86 30.12
C SER A 521 24.97 6.39 30.13
N MET A 522 25.90 6.98 29.40
CA MET A 522 26.14 8.44 29.37
C MET A 522 26.33 9.07 30.77
N PRO A 523 27.43 8.75 31.47
CA PRO A 523 27.71 9.29 32.81
C PRO A 523 27.69 10.82 32.87
N GLU A 524 28.09 11.49 31.78
CA GLU A 524 28.17 12.95 31.68
C GLU A 524 26.86 13.67 32.02
N LEU A 525 25.71 13.08 31.66
CA LEU A 525 24.40 13.67 31.94
C LEU A 525 24.07 13.66 33.43
N LEU A 526 24.41 12.57 34.13
CA LEU A 526 24.16 12.46 35.56
C LEU A 526 25.09 13.41 36.34
N TRP A 527 26.36 13.48 35.95
CA TRP A 527 27.32 14.41 36.56
C TRP A 527 26.90 15.86 36.38
N LYS A 528 26.45 16.23 35.17
CA LYS A 528 25.94 17.58 34.92
C LYS A 528 24.71 17.87 35.78
N ALA A 529 23.71 16.98 35.81
CA ALA A 529 22.51 17.17 36.60
C ALA A 529 22.80 17.29 38.11
N TYR A 530 23.79 16.53 38.61
CA TYR A 530 24.19 16.64 40.01
C TYR A 530 24.88 17.98 40.32
N ILE A 531 25.74 18.45 39.42
CA ILE A 531 26.40 19.75 39.55
C ILE A 531 25.38 20.89 39.45
N ASP A 532 24.47 20.84 38.47
CA ASP A 532 23.40 21.83 38.29
C ASP A 532 22.52 21.91 39.55
N PHE A 533 22.21 20.76 40.17
CA PHE A 533 21.47 20.71 41.44
C PHE A 533 22.20 21.40 42.60
N GLU A 534 23.50 21.17 42.79
CA GLU A 534 24.25 21.85 43.87
C GLU A 534 24.46 23.35 43.57
N ILE A 535 24.49 23.76 42.30
CA ILE A 535 24.48 25.17 41.89
C ILE A 535 23.14 25.84 42.29
N GLU A 536 22.01 25.17 42.07
CA GLU A 536 20.68 25.67 42.43
C GLU A 536 20.52 25.82 43.96
N GLU A 537 21.06 24.89 44.74
CA GLU A 537 21.03 24.92 46.22
C GLU A 537 22.04 25.92 46.83
N GLY A 538 23.05 26.33 46.07
CA GLY A 538 24.04 27.34 46.47
C GLY A 538 25.27 26.79 47.20
N GLU A 539 25.47 25.47 47.24
CA GLU A 539 26.57 24.81 47.96
C GLU A 539 27.85 24.74 47.11
N ARG A 540 28.55 25.89 47.02
CA ARG A 540 29.73 26.07 46.16
C ARG A 540 30.88 25.11 46.46
N GLU A 541 31.09 24.75 47.73
CA GLU A 541 32.18 23.85 48.14
C GLU A 541 31.97 22.40 47.68
N ILE A 542 30.71 21.93 47.73
CA ILE A 542 30.34 20.58 47.29
C ILE A 542 30.41 20.51 45.77
N ALA A 543 29.86 21.50 45.08
CA ALA A 543 29.97 21.61 43.62
C ALA A 543 31.43 21.63 43.15
N ARG A 544 32.32 22.35 43.85
CA ARG A 544 33.76 22.30 43.59
C ARG A 544 34.33 20.89 43.75
N GLY A 545 34.01 20.21 44.86
CA GLY A 545 34.42 18.82 45.10
C GLY A 545 33.92 17.86 44.01
N LEU A 546 32.74 18.11 43.44
CA LEU A 546 32.20 17.35 42.31
C LEU A 546 32.97 17.60 41.02
N TYR A 547 33.25 18.86 40.69
CA TYR A 547 34.09 19.19 39.55
C TYR A 547 35.48 18.58 39.67
N GLU A 548 36.11 18.61 40.85
CA GLU A 548 37.42 17.97 41.06
C GLU A 548 37.38 16.46 40.85
N ARG A 549 36.32 15.78 41.32
CA ARG A 549 36.09 14.35 41.05
C ARG A 549 35.88 14.07 39.55
N LEU A 550 35.08 14.90 38.87
CA LEU A 550 34.79 14.75 37.44
C LEU A 550 36.03 15.00 36.55
N VAL A 551 36.85 15.99 36.93
CA VAL A 551 38.15 16.28 36.31
C VAL A 551 39.12 15.11 36.48
N ALA A 552 39.15 14.49 37.67
CA ALA A 552 39.98 13.31 37.91
C ALA A 552 39.53 12.10 37.06
N LEU A 553 38.25 11.99 36.72
CA LEU A 553 37.70 10.88 35.94
C LEU A 553 37.89 11.04 34.42
N SER A 554 37.51 12.19 33.86
CA SER A 554 37.42 12.40 32.40
C SER A 554 38.45 13.40 31.87
N GLY A 555 38.85 14.39 32.67
CA GLY A 555 39.85 15.41 32.33
C GLY A 555 39.65 16.11 30.98
N HIS A 556 38.42 16.14 30.45
CA HIS A 556 38.08 16.65 29.13
C HIS A 556 37.88 18.18 29.18
N VAL A 557 38.18 18.88 28.08
CA VAL A 557 38.14 20.36 28.00
C VAL A 557 36.82 20.96 28.46
N LYS A 558 35.70 20.35 28.06
CA LYS A 558 34.36 20.84 28.41
C LYS A 558 34.14 20.89 29.93
N VAL A 559 34.74 19.97 30.68
CA VAL A 559 34.66 19.95 32.15
C VAL A 559 35.52 21.07 32.75
N TRP A 560 36.70 21.32 32.19
CA TRP A 560 37.55 22.45 32.60
C TRP A 560 36.89 23.80 32.30
N ILE A 561 36.25 23.94 31.14
CA ILE A 561 35.49 25.13 30.77
C ILE A 561 34.31 25.33 31.72
N SER A 562 33.50 24.30 31.97
CA SER A 562 32.34 24.44 32.85
C SER A 562 32.73 24.70 34.30
N TYR A 563 33.83 24.11 34.78
CA TYR A 563 34.35 24.38 36.12
C TYR A 563 34.84 25.82 36.28
N ALA A 564 35.53 26.36 35.27
CA ALA A 564 36.04 27.73 35.31
C ALA A 564 34.92 28.78 35.19
N LEU A 565 33.92 28.52 34.35
CA LEU A 565 32.74 29.39 34.23
C LEU A 565 31.88 29.34 35.50
N PHE A 566 31.72 28.17 36.13
CA PHE A 566 31.02 28.02 37.40
C PHE A 566 31.63 28.87 38.52
N GLU A 567 32.97 28.91 38.65
CA GLU A 567 33.61 29.76 39.67
C GLU A 567 33.47 31.27 39.37
N ALA A 568 33.19 31.63 38.11
CA ALA A 568 32.96 33.01 37.71
C ALA A 568 31.50 33.47 37.88
N GLU A 569 30.54 32.56 37.75
CA GLU A 569 29.12 32.88 37.83
C GLU A 569 28.70 33.22 39.27
N PRO A 570 27.83 34.24 39.47
CA PRO A 570 27.26 34.53 40.78
C PRO A 570 26.22 33.46 41.13
N ILE A 571 26.42 32.80 42.26
CA ILE A 571 25.57 31.70 42.72
C ILE A 571 24.62 32.25 43.80
N PRO A 572 23.35 31.80 43.84
CA PRO A 572 22.47 32.09 44.96
C PRO A 572 23.07 31.71 46.32
N LEU A 573 22.76 32.47 47.38
CA LEU A 573 23.21 32.13 48.74
C LEU A 573 22.76 30.71 49.13
N PRO A 574 23.58 29.96 49.92
CA PRO A 574 23.18 28.68 50.49
C PRO A 574 21.81 28.79 51.15
N ARG A 575 20.94 27.83 50.84
CA ARG A 575 19.53 27.87 51.24
C ARG A 575 19.30 28.08 52.74
N ALA A 576 20.15 27.52 53.60
CA ALA A 576 20.05 27.73 55.05
C ALA A 576 20.17 29.21 55.47
N VAL A 577 21.01 29.97 54.76
CA VAL A 577 21.18 31.42 54.98
C VAL A 577 20.03 32.19 54.33
N ARG A 578 19.50 31.70 53.21
CA ARG A 578 18.33 32.27 52.53
C ARG A 578 17.06 32.14 53.38
N GLU A 579 16.83 31.01 54.01
CA GLU A 579 15.68 30.78 54.90
C GLU A 579 15.78 31.66 56.17
N GLU A 580 16.97 31.80 56.76
CA GLU A 580 17.21 32.72 57.89
C GLU A 580 17.14 34.22 57.53
N GLU A 581 17.33 34.58 56.25
CA GLU A 581 17.18 35.94 55.76
C GLU A 581 15.74 36.23 55.32
N GLU A 582 15.04 35.27 54.72
CA GLU A 582 13.60 35.34 54.42
C GLU A 582 12.77 35.51 55.72
N GLU A 583 13.13 34.81 56.81
CA GLU A 583 12.50 35.01 58.13
C GLU A 583 12.76 36.42 58.71
N LYS A 584 13.90 37.04 58.39
CA LYS A 584 14.22 38.42 58.83
C LYS A 584 13.54 39.48 57.95
N GLU A 585 13.43 39.23 56.66
CA GLU A 585 12.77 40.14 55.70
C GLU A 585 11.23 40.13 55.87
N GLU A 586 10.62 39.00 56.30
CA GLU A 586 9.21 38.95 56.71
C GLU A 586 8.91 39.80 57.96
N GLU A 587 9.89 40.01 58.86
CA GLU A 587 9.76 40.92 60.00
C GLU A 587 9.89 42.40 59.62
N GLU A 588 10.61 42.73 58.53
CA GLU A 588 10.89 44.11 58.11
C GLU A 588 9.93 44.66 57.02
N GLY A 589 9.11 43.82 56.38
CA GLY A 589 7.99 44.27 55.55
C GLY A 589 8.36 44.89 54.20
N ASP A 590 9.53 44.57 53.65
CA ASP A 590 9.93 44.97 52.30
C ASP A 590 9.48 43.93 51.25
N GLU A 591 8.73 44.37 50.23
CA GLU A 591 8.11 43.52 49.18
C GLU A 591 9.00 43.26 47.95
N GLU A 592 10.32 43.49 48.02
CA GLU A 592 11.22 43.24 46.88
C GLU A 592 12.07 41.98 47.09
N LYS A 593 11.59 40.85 46.55
CA LYS A 593 12.30 39.56 46.50
C LYS A 593 13.50 39.60 45.54
N GLU A 594 14.55 40.33 45.86
CA GLU A 594 15.85 40.14 45.19
C GLU A 594 16.66 39.07 45.93
N VAL A 595 16.74 37.86 45.36
CA VAL A 595 17.60 36.79 45.88
C VAL A 595 19.05 37.29 45.85
N ARG A 596 19.60 37.61 47.04
CA ARG A 596 21.00 38.04 47.17
C ARG A 596 21.91 36.90 46.72
N THR A 597 22.78 37.19 45.76
CA THR A 597 23.75 36.23 45.21
C THR A 597 25.13 36.47 45.82
N GLN A 598 25.88 35.39 46.04
CA GLN A 598 27.31 35.52 46.33
C GLN A 598 28.05 35.88 45.04
N PRO A 599 28.89 36.94 45.02
CA PRO A 599 29.65 37.28 43.84
C PRO A 599 30.65 36.17 43.49
N GLY A 600 30.77 35.87 42.19
CA GLY A 600 31.75 34.92 41.67
C GLY A 600 33.19 35.37 41.90
N ASP A 601 34.10 34.43 42.15
CA ASP A 601 35.52 34.68 42.37
C ASP A 601 36.28 34.56 41.03
N ALA A 602 36.42 35.68 40.33
CA ALA A 602 37.13 35.73 39.05
C ALA A 602 38.61 35.30 39.15
N THR A 603 39.23 35.43 40.33
CA THR A 603 40.62 34.99 40.57
C THR A 603 40.74 33.48 40.62
N LEU A 604 39.76 32.78 41.19
CA LEU A 604 39.71 31.33 41.25
C LEU A 604 39.38 30.75 39.87
N ALA A 605 38.45 31.37 39.12
CA ALA A 605 38.17 31.00 37.74
C ALA A 605 39.44 31.04 36.86
N ARG A 606 40.26 32.08 36.99
CA ARG A 606 41.58 32.18 36.31
C ARG A 606 42.53 31.05 36.70
N ALA A 607 42.61 30.72 37.99
CA ALA A 607 43.45 29.64 38.47
C ALA A 607 43.00 28.27 37.91
N VAL A 608 41.70 28.06 37.73
CA VAL A 608 41.14 26.86 37.08
C VAL A 608 41.49 26.82 35.59
N PHE A 609 41.36 27.94 34.86
CA PHE A 609 41.80 28.02 33.46
C PHE A 609 43.29 27.71 33.29
N GLU A 610 44.15 28.25 34.17
CA GLU A 610 45.58 27.95 34.17
C GLU A 610 45.88 26.47 34.47
N ARG A 611 45.14 25.86 35.41
CA ARG A 611 45.28 24.45 35.76
C ARG A 611 44.84 23.55 34.60
N GLY A 612 43.71 23.86 33.98
CA GLY A 612 43.21 23.15 32.79
C GLY A 612 44.18 23.28 31.61
N TYR A 613 44.76 24.46 31.40
CA TYR A 613 45.78 24.68 30.37
C TYR A 613 47.03 23.82 30.59
N LYS A 614 47.51 23.72 31.84
CA LYS A 614 48.66 22.87 32.20
C LYS A 614 48.34 21.37 32.04
N ASP A 615 47.14 20.93 32.42
CA ASP A 615 46.70 19.54 32.26
C ASP A 615 46.61 19.15 30.77
N LEU A 616 45.96 19.98 29.95
CA LEU A 616 45.88 19.77 28.49
C LEU A 616 47.25 19.86 27.81
N LYS A 617 48.14 20.76 28.28
CA LYS A 617 49.54 20.83 27.81
C LYS A 617 50.29 19.52 28.13
N SER A 618 50.10 18.95 29.32
CA SER A 618 50.74 17.68 29.70
C SER A 618 50.25 16.48 28.88
N LYS A 619 48.98 16.50 28.45
CA LYS A 619 48.35 15.48 27.60
C LYS A 619 48.65 15.65 26.10
N GLY A 620 49.23 16.78 25.69
CA GLY A 620 49.57 17.07 24.29
C GLY A 620 48.37 17.36 23.37
N LEU A 621 47.19 17.64 23.94
CA LEU A 621 45.94 17.83 23.19
C LEU A 621 45.85 19.29 22.68
N LYS A 622 46.40 19.53 21.50
CA LYS A 622 46.54 20.87 20.91
C LYS A 622 45.21 21.53 20.53
N SER A 623 44.30 20.83 19.86
CA SER A 623 42.99 21.37 19.43
C SER A 623 42.12 21.78 20.61
N GLU A 624 42.08 20.92 21.61
CA GLU A 624 41.40 21.07 22.89
C GLU A 624 41.91 22.26 23.70
N ARG A 625 43.23 22.51 23.67
CA ARG A 625 43.85 23.70 24.27
C ARG A 625 43.42 25.00 23.58
N VAL A 626 43.19 24.99 22.27
CA VAL A 626 42.66 26.17 21.55
C VAL A 626 41.25 26.50 22.02
N ALA A 627 40.38 25.50 22.12
CA ALA A 627 39.02 25.70 22.58
C ALA A 627 38.96 26.26 24.01
N LEU A 628 39.83 25.80 24.91
CA LEU A 628 39.95 26.37 26.26
C LEU A 628 40.40 27.84 26.22
N LEU A 629 41.39 28.18 25.39
CA LEU A 629 41.91 29.54 25.27
C LEU A 629 40.91 30.52 24.63
N GLU A 630 40.12 30.06 23.67
CA GLU A 630 39.05 30.88 23.08
C GLU A 630 38.01 31.26 24.13
N VAL A 631 37.59 30.30 24.96
CA VAL A 631 36.65 30.58 26.06
C VAL A 631 37.29 31.44 27.14
N TRP A 632 38.56 31.18 27.50
CA TRP A 632 39.29 32.02 28.46
C TRP A 632 39.43 33.47 27.95
N LYS A 633 39.63 33.66 26.64
CA LYS A 633 39.64 35.00 26.05
C LYS A 633 38.29 35.70 26.21
N THR A 634 37.18 35.02 25.89
CA THR A 634 35.84 35.60 26.08
C THR A 634 35.52 35.90 27.55
N PHE A 635 36.08 35.11 28.47
CA PHE A 635 35.98 35.34 29.90
C PHE A 635 36.76 36.59 30.35
N GLU A 636 37.99 36.79 29.89
CA GLU A 636 38.77 37.99 30.23
C GLU A 636 38.22 39.26 29.54
N GLU A 637 37.57 39.14 28.39
CA GLU A 637 36.86 40.26 27.75
C GLU A 637 35.65 40.74 28.56
N THR A 638 35.07 39.86 29.39
CA THR A 638 33.88 40.16 30.21
C THR A 638 34.22 40.54 31.65
N HIS A 639 35.24 39.92 32.25
CA HIS A 639 35.59 40.06 33.67
C HIS A 639 37.00 40.62 33.92
N GLY A 640 37.81 40.79 32.88
CA GLY A 640 39.25 41.09 32.97
C GLY A 640 39.65 42.50 32.56
N THR A 641 40.96 42.75 32.62
CA THR A 641 41.57 43.98 32.12
C THR A 641 42.14 43.77 30.71
N ASP A 642 42.29 44.84 29.92
CA ASP A 642 42.89 44.78 28.57
C ASP A 642 44.27 44.09 28.57
N ALA A 643 45.01 44.18 29.69
CA ALA A 643 46.29 43.52 29.86
C ALA A 643 46.17 41.99 29.99
N ASP A 644 45.10 41.49 30.62
CA ASP A 644 44.86 40.06 30.80
C ASP A 644 44.33 39.43 29.50
N VAL A 645 43.49 40.15 28.76
CA VAL A 645 43.08 39.78 27.39
C VAL A 645 44.31 39.67 26.47
N ALA A 646 45.24 40.63 26.53
CA ALA A 646 46.46 40.59 25.75
C ALA A 646 47.37 39.39 26.11
N LYS A 647 47.41 38.99 27.39
CA LYS A 647 48.15 37.78 27.81
C LYS A 647 47.54 36.52 27.21
N VAL A 648 46.22 36.35 27.27
CA VAL A 648 45.52 35.18 26.69
C VAL A 648 45.66 35.14 25.18
N GLN A 649 45.54 36.29 24.51
CA GLN A 649 45.80 36.41 23.06
C GLN A 649 47.24 36.02 22.69
N GLY A 650 48.22 36.33 23.55
CA GLY A 650 49.62 35.92 23.37
C GLY A 650 49.85 34.41 23.51
N MET A 651 48.96 33.69 24.21
CA MET A 651 49.02 32.23 24.38
C MET A 651 48.36 31.44 23.23
N MET A 652 47.63 32.12 22.32
CA MET A 652 46.96 31.48 21.19
C MET A 652 47.97 30.83 20.22
N PRO A 653 47.63 29.67 19.63
CA PRO A 653 48.53 28.99 18.72
C PRO A 653 48.62 29.71 17.37
N ILE A 654 49.80 29.63 16.78
CA ILE A 654 50.06 30.04 15.40
C ILE A 654 49.95 28.80 14.54
N VAL A 655 49.07 28.85 13.54
CA VAL A 655 48.98 27.79 12.52
C VAL A 655 50.19 27.90 11.61
N THR A 656 51.05 26.89 11.62
CA THR A 656 52.23 26.83 10.74
C THR A 656 52.12 25.62 9.82
N LYS A 657 52.69 25.76 8.60
CA LYS A 657 52.73 24.68 7.62
C LYS A 657 53.97 23.86 7.87
N ARG A 658 53.81 22.58 8.22
CA ARG A 658 54.93 21.66 8.37
C ARG A 658 54.93 20.70 7.18
N ARG A 659 56.03 20.72 6.43
CA ARG A 659 56.27 19.77 5.33
C ARG A 659 57.12 18.65 5.88
N HIS A 660 56.62 17.44 5.86
CA HIS A 660 57.40 16.25 6.13
C HIS A 660 57.23 15.25 4.98
N VAL A 661 58.24 14.41 4.79
CA VAL A 661 58.20 13.36 3.77
C VAL A 661 57.73 12.11 4.49
N ASP A 662 56.61 11.54 4.04
CA ASP A 662 56.10 10.29 4.62
C ASP A 662 57.11 9.17 4.33
N GLU A 663 57.53 8.43 5.37
CA GLU A 663 58.60 7.43 5.26
C GLU A 663 58.20 6.21 4.39
N GLU A 664 56.90 5.94 4.24
CA GLU A 664 56.40 4.82 3.40
C GLU A 664 56.14 5.19 1.93
N THR A 665 55.75 6.43 1.63
CA THR A 665 55.33 6.85 0.27
C THR A 665 56.36 7.74 -0.42
N GLY A 666 57.29 8.36 0.32
CA GLY A 666 58.30 9.28 -0.23
C GLY A 666 57.72 10.58 -0.80
N GLU A 667 56.41 10.80 -0.67
CA GLU A 667 55.72 12.02 -1.07
C GLU A 667 55.76 13.05 0.07
N THR A 668 55.89 14.33 -0.30
CA THR A 668 55.84 15.44 0.67
C THR A 668 54.39 15.69 1.06
N VAL A 669 54.00 15.27 2.26
CA VAL A 669 52.68 15.55 2.81
C VAL A 669 52.71 16.89 3.56
N GLU A 670 51.79 17.78 3.19
CA GLU A 670 51.63 19.10 3.80
C GLU A 670 50.61 19.05 4.94
N ASP A 671 51.08 19.02 6.19
CA ASP A 671 50.20 19.06 7.37
C ASP A 671 50.18 20.45 8.01
N TRP A 672 49.00 20.82 8.51
CA TRP A 672 48.79 22.04 9.29
C TRP A 672 49.05 21.74 10.77
N ASP A 673 50.13 22.29 11.34
CA ASP A 673 50.48 22.08 12.75
C ASP A 673 50.16 23.34 13.58
N LEU A 674 49.53 23.12 14.74
CA LEU A 674 49.23 24.16 15.73
C LEU A 674 50.44 24.32 16.64
N VAL A 675 51.03 25.52 16.63
CA VAL A 675 52.24 25.83 17.40
C VAL A 675 51.92 26.86 18.46
N PHE A 676 51.98 26.46 19.74
CA PHE A 676 51.78 27.38 20.86
C PHE A 676 53.07 28.14 21.17
N ALA A 677 52.94 29.45 21.40
CA ALA A 677 54.07 30.33 21.69
C ALA A 677 54.88 29.85 22.92
N ASP A 678 54.21 29.28 23.91
CA ASP A 678 54.85 28.75 25.13
C ASP A 678 55.67 27.47 24.86
N ASP A 679 55.21 26.61 23.95
CA ASP A 679 55.86 25.34 23.66
C ASP A 679 57.15 25.56 22.83
N GLU A 680 57.16 26.55 21.92
CA GLU A 680 58.38 26.98 21.21
C GLU A 680 59.37 27.74 22.10
N ARG A 681 58.89 28.53 23.06
CA ARG A 681 59.74 29.28 23.98
C ARG A 681 60.57 28.35 24.88
N GLU A 682 60.02 27.19 25.24
CA GLU A 682 60.70 26.13 26.00
C GLU A 682 61.54 25.21 25.11
N ALA A 683 61.09 24.90 23.88
CA ALA A 683 61.79 23.98 22.98
C ALA A 683 62.96 24.62 22.19
N ASN A 684 62.84 25.88 21.72
CA ASN A 684 63.87 26.59 20.94
C ASN A 684 63.73 28.14 21.03
N PRO A 685 64.47 28.82 21.93
CA PRO A 685 64.35 30.26 22.15
C PRO A 685 64.74 31.15 20.95
N THR A 686 65.54 30.63 20.03
CA THR A 686 66.08 31.36 18.86
C THR A 686 65.11 31.35 17.68
N SER A 687 64.42 30.23 17.43
CA SER A 687 63.40 30.14 16.38
C SER A 687 62.16 30.98 16.73
N PHE A 688 61.78 31.04 18.00
CA PHE A 688 60.65 31.83 18.48
C PHE A 688 60.81 33.34 18.21
N LYS A 689 62.00 33.91 18.47
CA LYS A 689 62.30 35.32 18.14
C LYS A 689 62.22 35.59 16.63
N PHE A 690 62.68 34.64 15.81
CA PHE A 690 62.61 34.76 14.35
C PHE A 690 61.15 34.72 13.86
N LEU A 691 60.33 33.83 14.41
CA LEU A 691 58.92 33.67 14.09
C LEU A 691 58.09 34.90 14.52
N GLN A 692 58.37 35.47 15.70
CA GLN A 692 57.78 36.74 16.16
C GLN A 692 58.14 37.91 15.23
N MET A 693 59.40 38.02 14.80
CA MET A 693 59.83 39.05 13.84
C MET A 693 59.17 38.86 12.46
N ALA A 694 59.02 37.62 11.99
CA ALA A 694 58.33 37.30 10.74
C ALA A 694 56.84 37.63 10.81
N HIS A 695 56.19 37.41 11.95
CA HIS A 695 54.79 37.77 12.17
C HIS A 695 54.59 39.29 12.24
N ALA A 696 55.45 40.01 12.98
CA ALA A 696 55.45 41.48 13.03
C ALA A 696 55.67 42.11 11.65
N TRP A 697 56.47 41.46 10.80
CA TRP A 697 56.63 41.87 9.41
C TRP A 697 55.37 41.61 8.57
N LYS A 698 54.73 40.44 8.71
CA LYS A 698 53.50 40.08 7.97
C LYS A 698 52.29 40.94 8.35
N THR A 699 52.10 41.28 9.63
CA THR A 699 51.04 42.20 10.08
C THR A 699 51.29 43.62 9.58
N ALA A 700 52.54 44.08 9.56
CA ALA A 700 52.92 45.34 8.94
C ALA A 700 52.71 45.35 7.41
N GLN A 701 52.79 44.19 6.75
CA GLN A 701 52.52 44.02 5.32
C GLN A 701 51.02 44.00 5.00
N ALA A 702 50.21 43.32 5.82
CA ALA A 702 48.75 43.30 5.70
C ALA A 702 48.13 44.70 5.88
N GLY A 703 48.66 45.51 6.81
CA GLY A 703 48.28 46.91 6.97
C GLY A 703 48.64 47.81 5.78
N LYS A 704 49.60 47.42 4.93
CA LYS A 704 49.98 48.15 3.71
C LYS A 704 49.16 47.76 2.47
N ASN A 705 48.65 46.55 2.39
CA ASN A 705 47.89 46.06 1.22
C ASN A 705 46.40 46.46 1.23
N ALA A 706 45.88 47.03 2.32
CA ALA A 706 44.51 47.58 2.38
C ALA A 706 44.37 48.98 1.73
N GLY A 707 45.47 49.57 1.22
CA GLY A 707 45.56 50.95 0.77
C GLY A 707 45.56 51.19 -0.75
N GLY A 708 45.13 50.26 -1.61
CA GLY A 708 45.13 50.51 -3.06
C GLY A 708 44.29 49.56 -3.92
N GLY A 709 43.19 50.07 -4.48
CA GLY A 709 42.53 49.53 -5.67
C GLY A 709 41.11 49.00 -5.46
N GLY A 710 40.10 49.82 -5.75
CA GLY A 710 38.69 49.40 -5.87
C GLY A 710 38.34 48.91 -7.27
N GLY A 711 37.63 47.78 -7.36
CA GLY A 711 37.05 47.22 -8.58
C GLY A 711 36.46 45.83 -8.32
N ALA A 712 35.15 45.69 -8.50
CA ALA A 712 34.34 44.53 -8.15
C ALA A 712 34.70 43.22 -8.89
N GLY A 713 34.53 42.09 -8.20
CA GLY A 713 34.56 40.74 -8.76
C GLY A 713 34.55 39.70 -7.64
N GLY A 714 33.40 39.04 -7.43
CA GLY A 714 33.22 38.07 -6.35
C GLY A 714 33.97 36.75 -6.60
N ALA A 715 34.38 36.12 -5.51
CA ALA A 715 34.55 34.68 -5.41
C ALA A 715 34.43 34.26 -3.94
N SER A 716 33.35 33.57 -3.65
CA SER A 716 33.14 32.77 -2.44
C SER A 716 34.23 31.71 -2.28
N SER A 717 34.75 31.50 -1.07
CA SER A 717 35.11 30.15 -0.63
C SER A 717 35.13 30.02 0.90
N VAL A 718 34.04 29.45 1.41
CA VAL A 718 34.00 28.32 2.36
C VAL A 718 34.80 28.42 3.66
N LEU A 719 34.09 28.79 4.74
CA LEU A 719 33.96 28.03 6.00
C LEU A 719 33.10 28.84 6.98
N SER A 720 31.84 29.11 6.60
CA SER A 720 30.78 29.41 7.56
C SER A 720 30.18 28.07 7.98
N GLY A 721 30.63 27.54 9.12
CA GLY A 721 30.20 26.23 9.56
C GLY A 721 30.59 25.92 10.98
N PHE A 722 30.36 26.86 11.91
CA PHE A 722 29.97 26.55 13.29
C PHE A 722 29.60 27.87 13.98
N MET A 723 28.31 28.17 14.04
CA MET A 723 27.78 29.05 15.09
C MET A 723 27.10 28.17 16.14
N PRO A 724 27.19 28.55 17.42
CA PRO A 724 26.67 27.76 18.52
C PRO A 724 25.14 27.80 18.49
N ALA A 725 24.52 26.62 18.49
CA ALA A 725 23.09 26.50 18.66
C ALA A 725 22.73 26.83 20.12
N THR A 726 22.26 28.05 20.35
CA THR A 726 21.35 28.34 21.47
C THR A 726 19.99 27.74 21.14
N ILE A 727 19.53 26.90 22.05
CA ILE A 727 18.20 26.33 22.08
C ILE A 727 17.21 27.44 22.46
N THR A 728 16.26 27.76 21.59
CA THR A 728 14.91 28.13 22.05
C THR A 728 13.86 27.53 21.12
N ALA A 729 12.84 26.96 21.75
CA ALA A 729 11.75 26.23 21.15
C ALA A 729 10.73 27.15 20.47
N LYS A 730 10.18 26.75 19.31
CA LYS A 730 8.73 26.61 19.12
C LYS A 730 8.34 25.95 17.80
N GLU A 731 7.24 25.22 17.91
CA GLU A 731 6.50 24.42 16.92
C GLU A 731 6.14 25.16 15.63
N ALA A 732 6.09 24.42 14.51
CA ALA A 732 4.93 24.35 13.61
C ALA A 732 5.22 23.40 12.42
N ASP A 733 4.64 22.21 12.50
CA ASP A 733 3.72 21.60 11.55
C ASP A 733 3.91 21.72 10.01
N ARG A 734 3.57 20.60 9.34
CA ARG A 734 3.18 20.38 7.93
C ARG A 734 4.21 19.97 6.86
N SER A 735 4.29 18.63 6.72
CA SER A 735 3.82 17.82 5.57
C SER A 735 4.16 18.17 4.11
N SER A 736 4.50 17.08 3.38
CA SER A 736 4.38 16.82 1.92
C SER A 736 5.46 17.49 1.04
N GLU A 737 6.08 16.92 0.00
CA GLU A 737 5.82 15.80 -0.92
C GLU A 737 7.19 15.19 -1.38
N VAL A 738 7.39 13.86 -1.40
CA VAL A 738 7.33 12.92 -2.56
C VAL A 738 8.56 12.90 -3.50
N ALA A 739 8.98 11.65 -3.81
CA ALA A 739 9.77 11.16 -4.96
C ALA A 739 11.30 11.37 -4.93
N SER A 740 12.15 10.48 -5.45
CA SER A 740 12.06 9.12 -6.00
C SER A 740 13.47 8.76 -6.50
N SER A 741 13.90 7.50 -6.34
CA SER A 741 14.81 6.68 -7.19
C SER A 741 15.91 6.01 -6.34
N HIS A 742 15.88 4.68 -6.14
CA HIS A 742 16.50 3.67 -7.02
C HIS A 742 17.94 4.09 -7.42
N GLY A 743 19.01 3.37 -7.09
CA GLY A 743 19.17 1.93 -6.93
C GLY A 743 20.24 1.49 -7.93
N GLY A 744 21.34 0.92 -7.44
CA GLY A 744 22.38 0.32 -8.26
C GLY A 744 23.73 0.34 -7.57
N ASP A 745 24.19 -0.81 -7.08
CA ASP A 745 25.55 -1.25 -7.38
C ASP A 745 25.65 -2.78 -7.31
N GLU A 746 26.18 -3.34 -8.38
CA GLU A 746 26.58 -4.73 -8.57
C GLU A 746 27.99 -4.97 -8.01
N SER A 747 28.34 -6.26 -7.91
CA SER A 747 29.69 -6.86 -7.83
C SER A 747 30.52 -6.62 -6.56
N ASP A 748 30.61 -7.64 -5.70
CA ASP A 748 31.58 -8.75 -5.81
C ASP A 748 31.05 -10.03 -5.13
#